data_AF-A0A0C1NAG5-F1
#
_entry.id   AF-A0A0C1NAG5-F1
#
_cell.length_a   1.000
_cell.length_b   1.000
_cell.length_c   1.000
_cell.angle_alpha   90.00
_cell.angle_beta   90.00
_cell.angle_gamma   90.00
#
_symmetry.space_group_name_H-M   'P 1'
#
loop_
_entity.id
_entity.type
_entity.pdbx_description
1 polymer ?
#
loop_
_entity_poly.entity_id
_entity_poly.type
_entity_poly.pdbx_seq_one_letter_code
_entity_poly.pdbx_strand_id
1 'polypeptide(L)'
;VNPTDNLTFSPQIFNPNINDRYFDFDINFAKENPILHKFTFALFPKEEQFYWVLPSNRIVFETQGWQGGIVYQGRSSDTKIMQSMTLEQAFGGIQAVSFIPSNFENLSGDVVSQNFSITAIGGKITNPPGISADRVIIHSGIDYRNSNVTILKNTAPNLGSASTDSVNGGSSLFQSLNVSNSPRILQGFPTVDLKPLLNDGNLRLAEGEIIPKQVLEATGIFWGDPIAGKPSQFTAPITSLPGIKVAQLGKFDNTDLLHTLVNPLQTDIERDLHYLNSLFWVSYGQRKPKFNVSIQRQTERDWHRVYFSHVRNSSTIEYNSMNASASYTNVFANPGISLTLNLEDGKINDTQSVNSTIGMALGLIFKNIDTNNLKTHLENAKTYFYGEQKFASLTAKATVLQRRQINYRLDRTLFYANSVSGLKQVSGNMTFKSKITPVSSNVVQVRTGLYRRGLQFFHKKSSPFIEGSTFFSKLRLSNKDFGILSFIGTQLPSRKTAVTPINESASAEIILQHPNGKNFVQQFDLAEAEVVPIGIKSSDLAFDRIEITKTDRQNIRFRTFNGYLYLPAVEIAYSGSSGYFHYSTATGLWFNTNSNTAPGVFYNNMGLSEVALGIYSNILLSFQKIDVQRDASNKPKAITTYASSLNANWNSASNKNNPFSALLSYSYSYQNQNFGFSVTPGIAFAESSDRSEWTKFIATQFSLKTGLECKTTLELSKELFFDVNALQKINRDLSIGAYLKNFSEINLGLDSRASNLNYGIILKHKYLEAQIGTGEKGFDARLQGGVQF
;
A
#
# COMPACT_ATOMS: atom_id res chain seq x y z
N VAL A 1 -27.14 -44.23 3.06
CA VAL A 1 -26.82 -43.03 2.25
C VAL A 1 -26.81 -41.84 3.18
N ASN A 2 -25.67 -41.18 3.33
CA ASN A 2 -25.56 -40.03 4.23
C ASN A 2 -26.20 -38.77 3.58
N PRO A 3 -27.22 -38.15 4.21
CA PRO A 3 -27.82 -36.89 3.77
C PRO A 3 -27.06 -35.66 4.27
N THR A 4 -25.99 -35.80 5.06
CA THR A 4 -25.20 -34.65 5.49
C THR A 4 -24.25 -34.21 4.38
N ASP A 5 -24.08 -32.90 4.23
CA ASP A 5 -23.09 -32.35 3.30
C ASP A 5 -21.66 -32.55 3.84
N ASN A 6 -20.65 -32.34 2.98
CA ASN A 6 -19.23 -32.41 3.35
C ASN A 6 -18.78 -31.33 4.35
N LEU A 7 -19.67 -30.42 4.73
CA LEU A 7 -19.42 -29.31 5.66
C LEU A 7 -19.91 -29.60 7.05
N THR A 8 -21.04 -30.28 7.22
CA THR A 8 -21.77 -30.43 8.48
C THR A 8 -21.22 -31.56 9.33
N PHE A 9 -21.23 -32.81 8.85
CA PHE A 9 -20.83 -33.97 9.67
C PHE A 9 -20.03 -34.99 8.86
N SER A 10 -19.10 -35.67 9.52
CA SER A 10 -18.45 -36.84 8.92
C SER A 10 -19.50 -37.92 8.61
N PRO A 11 -19.46 -38.56 7.43
CA PRO A 11 -20.42 -39.59 7.06
C PRO A 11 -20.48 -40.80 8.00
N GLN A 12 -19.44 -40.99 8.79
CA GLN A 12 -19.33 -42.09 9.76
C GLN A 12 -20.12 -41.81 11.05
N ILE A 13 -20.51 -40.56 11.28
CA ILE A 13 -21.16 -40.09 12.51
C ILE A 13 -22.68 -40.08 12.37
N PHE A 14 -23.20 -39.94 11.16
CA PHE A 14 -24.63 -39.82 10.91
C PHE A 14 -25.37 -41.16 11.07
N ASN A 15 -26.30 -41.24 12.04
CA ASN A 15 -27.14 -42.41 12.25
C ASN A 15 -28.55 -42.03 12.75
N PRO A 16 -29.47 -41.69 11.84
CA PRO A 16 -30.75 -41.07 12.16
C PRO A 16 -31.74 -42.06 12.80
N ASN A 17 -31.43 -43.36 12.79
CA ASN A 17 -32.24 -44.36 13.49
C ASN A 17 -31.99 -44.32 15.00
N ILE A 18 -30.85 -43.79 15.45
CA ILE A 18 -30.47 -43.73 16.86
C ILE A 18 -30.66 -42.31 17.39
N ASN A 19 -30.05 -41.33 16.71
CA ASN A 19 -29.98 -39.93 17.14
C ASN A 19 -30.71 -39.01 16.16
N ASP A 20 -31.39 -38.00 16.69
CA ASP A 20 -32.17 -37.05 15.89
C ASP A 20 -31.46 -35.71 15.79
N ARG A 21 -30.54 -35.41 16.73
CA ARG A 21 -29.83 -34.14 16.81
C ARG A 21 -28.32 -34.33 16.73
N TYR A 22 -27.67 -33.45 15.97
CA TYR A 22 -26.25 -33.49 15.69
C TYR A 22 -25.67 -32.09 15.86
N PHE A 23 -24.58 -31.97 16.61
CA PHE A 23 -23.80 -30.75 16.79
C PHE A 23 -22.35 -31.05 16.47
N ASP A 24 -21.66 -30.12 15.82
CA ASP A 24 -20.22 -30.21 15.54
C ASP A 24 -19.61 -28.81 15.59
N PHE A 25 -18.46 -28.67 16.25
CA PHE A 25 -17.81 -27.39 16.46
C PHE A 25 -16.29 -27.53 16.47
N ASP A 26 -15.60 -26.46 16.07
CA ASP A 26 -14.16 -26.31 16.09
C ASP A 26 -13.81 -24.87 16.45
N ILE A 27 -13.20 -24.70 17.63
CA ILE A 27 -12.87 -23.40 18.21
C ILE A 27 -11.40 -23.42 18.58
N ASN A 28 -10.68 -22.41 18.12
CA ASN A 28 -9.29 -22.18 18.49
C ASN A 28 -9.19 -20.97 19.42
N PHE A 29 -8.51 -21.15 20.55
CA PHE A 29 -8.20 -20.16 21.56
C PHE A 29 -6.69 -19.95 21.60
N ALA A 30 -6.19 -19.04 20.77
CA ALA A 30 -4.80 -18.62 20.77
C ALA A 30 -4.71 -17.11 21.04
N LYS A 31 -3.68 -16.67 21.77
CA LYS A 31 -3.49 -15.25 22.12
C LYS A 31 -3.44 -14.33 20.90
N GLU A 32 -2.88 -14.81 19.80
CA GLU A 32 -2.78 -14.08 18.53
C GLU A 32 -4.01 -14.26 17.62
N ASN A 33 -4.86 -15.27 17.88
CA ASN A 33 -5.82 -15.75 16.88
C ASN A 33 -7.01 -16.56 17.46
N PRO A 34 -7.86 -15.98 18.32
CA PRO A 34 -9.07 -16.66 18.78
C PRO A 34 -10.11 -16.69 17.65
N ILE A 35 -10.47 -17.86 17.13
CA ILE A 35 -11.39 -17.99 15.98
C ILE A 35 -12.36 -19.14 16.19
N LEU A 36 -13.64 -18.86 15.92
CA LEU A 36 -14.66 -19.87 15.66
C LEU A 36 -14.52 -20.36 14.22
N HIS A 37 -13.81 -21.47 14.00
CA HIS A 37 -13.62 -22.02 12.65
C HIS A 37 -14.94 -22.57 12.10
N LYS A 38 -15.68 -23.29 12.95
CA LYS A 38 -16.93 -23.94 12.55
C LYS A 38 -17.84 -24.15 13.75
N PHE A 39 -19.13 -23.95 13.53
CA PHE A 39 -20.21 -24.48 14.36
C PHE A 39 -21.34 -24.93 13.44
N THR A 40 -21.78 -26.18 13.55
CA THR A 40 -22.88 -26.71 12.74
C THR A 40 -23.84 -27.52 13.58
N PHE A 41 -25.13 -27.42 13.25
CA PHE A 41 -26.18 -28.23 13.83
C PHE A 41 -27.00 -28.92 12.75
N ALA A 42 -27.57 -30.06 13.08
CA ALA A 42 -28.64 -30.68 12.31
C ALA A 42 -29.68 -31.37 13.19
N LEU A 43 -30.89 -31.40 12.66
CA LEU A 43 -32.06 -32.05 13.24
C LEU A 43 -32.69 -32.94 12.17
N PHE A 44 -32.71 -34.25 12.41
CA PHE A 44 -33.33 -35.28 11.58
C PHE A 44 -34.34 -36.05 12.42
N PRO A 45 -35.59 -35.57 12.54
CA PRO A 45 -36.61 -36.19 13.39
C PRO A 45 -36.89 -37.63 12.94
N LYS A 46 -37.05 -38.57 13.89
CA LYS A 46 -37.44 -39.97 13.61
C LYS A 46 -38.69 -40.10 12.75
N GLU A 47 -39.68 -39.24 12.96
CA GLU A 47 -40.95 -39.22 12.21
C GLU A 47 -40.74 -38.91 10.71
N GLU A 48 -39.64 -38.25 10.36
CA GLU A 48 -39.26 -37.91 8.99
C GLU A 48 -38.26 -38.90 8.37
N GLN A 49 -37.98 -40.00 9.08
CA GLN A 49 -37.16 -41.11 8.59
C GLN A 49 -38.08 -42.25 8.14
N PHE A 50 -37.92 -42.70 6.90
CA PHE A 50 -38.76 -43.70 6.31
C PHE A 50 -37.95 -44.80 5.63
N TYR A 51 -38.32 -46.05 5.91
CA TYR A 51 -37.74 -47.25 5.33
C TYR A 51 -38.84 -48.24 4.99
N TRP A 52 -38.84 -48.76 3.76
CA TRP A 52 -39.80 -49.79 3.38
C TRP A 52 -39.26 -50.76 2.32
N VAL A 53 -39.75 -52.00 2.37
CA VAL A 53 -39.48 -53.04 1.38
C VAL A 53 -40.74 -53.29 0.55
N LEU A 54 -40.68 -52.89 -0.72
CA LEU A 54 -41.74 -53.04 -1.70
C LEU A 54 -41.66 -54.37 -2.47
N PRO A 55 -42.76 -54.82 -3.07
CA PRO A 55 -42.74 -55.92 -4.03
C PRO A 55 -41.77 -55.67 -5.19
N SER A 56 -41.34 -56.76 -5.84
CA SER A 56 -40.36 -56.75 -6.93
C SER A 56 -38.96 -56.31 -6.47
N ASN A 57 -38.52 -56.76 -5.30
CA ASN A 57 -37.13 -56.60 -4.82
C ASN A 57 -36.66 -55.15 -4.64
N ARG A 58 -37.58 -54.23 -4.35
CA ARG A 58 -37.29 -52.80 -4.20
C ARG A 58 -37.25 -52.40 -2.73
N ILE A 59 -36.20 -51.69 -2.35
CA ILE A 59 -36.04 -51.12 -1.02
C ILE A 59 -35.94 -49.61 -1.16
N VAL A 60 -36.78 -48.90 -0.41
CA VAL A 60 -36.91 -47.44 -0.49
C VAL A 60 -36.55 -46.83 0.86
N PHE A 61 -35.83 -45.71 0.81
CA PHE A 61 -35.38 -44.96 1.97
C PHE A 61 -35.68 -43.47 1.75
N GLU A 62 -36.17 -42.79 2.77
CA GLU A 62 -36.27 -41.33 2.80
C GLU A 62 -35.81 -40.80 4.15
N THR A 63 -35.02 -39.74 4.11
CA THR A 63 -34.55 -39.00 5.29
C THR A 63 -34.78 -37.52 5.06
N GLN A 64 -35.45 -36.85 6.00
CA GLN A 64 -35.61 -35.40 5.97
C GLN A 64 -35.15 -34.76 7.29
N GLY A 65 -34.80 -33.48 7.22
CA GLY A 65 -34.34 -32.73 8.38
C GLY A 65 -33.84 -31.34 8.03
N TRP A 66 -33.32 -30.65 9.05
CA TRP A 66 -32.79 -29.28 8.95
C TRP A 66 -31.31 -29.26 9.28
N GLN A 67 -30.58 -28.35 8.62
CA GLN A 67 -29.17 -28.10 8.85
C GLN A 67 -28.91 -26.60 8.95
N GLY A 68 -27.95 -26.21 9.77
CA GLY A 68 -27.46 -24.85 9.79
C GLY A 68 -26.09 -24.75 10.43
N GLY A 69 -25.44 -23.61 10.26
CA GLY A 69 -24.13 -23.40 10.86
C GLY A 69 -23.47 -22.09 10.52
N ILE A 70 -22.33 -21.89 11.15
CA ILE A 70 -21.41 -20.77 11.04
C ILE A 70 -20.05 -21.34 10.62
N VAL A 71 -19.46 -20.78 9.57
CA VAL A 71 -18.16 -21.22 9.05
C VAL A 71 -17.28 -20.00 8.81
N TYR A 72 -16.05 -20.05 9.31
CA TYR A 72 -15.08 -18.98 9.06
C TYR A 72 -14.79 -18.82 7.57
N GLN A 73 -14.83 -17.58 7.09
CA GLN A 73 -14.57 -17.22 5.71
C GLN A 73 -13.23 -16.51 5.52
N GLY A 74 -12.73 -15.75 6.49
CA GLY A 74 -11.47 -15.03 6.32
C GLY A 74 -11.43 -13.70 7.04
N ARG A 75 -10.32 -12.99 6.85
CA ARG A 75 -10.05 -11.70 7.50
C ARG A 75 -9.90 -10.60 6.46
N SER A 76 -10.52 -9.46 6.72
CA SER A 76 -10.26 -8.22 5.97
C SER A 76 -9.55 -7.20 6.83
N SER A 77 -8.62 -6.44 6.23
CA SER A 77 -8.01 -5.26 6.86
C SER A 77 -8.39 -3.98 6.10
N ASP A 78 -8.51 -2.87 6.82
CA ASP A 78 -8.69 -1.53 6.26
C ASP A 78 -7.69 -0.59 6.94
N THR A 79 -6.64 -0.26 6.19
CA THR A 79 -5.52 0.55 6.66
C THR A 79 -5.56 1.90 5.95
N LYS A 80 -5.71 2.96 6.74
CA LYS A 80 -5.57 4.34 6.28
C LYS A 80 -4.18 4.84 6.62
N ILE A 81 -3.45 5.22 5.59
CA ILE A 81 -2.15 5.88 5.73
C ILE A 81 -2.24 7.32 5.21
N MET A 82 -1.44 8.19 5.81
CA MET A 82 -1.15 9.50 5.25
C MET A 82 0.29 9.48 4.76
N GLN A 83 0.47 9.70 3.47
CA GLN A 83 1.77 9.88 2.84
C GLN A 83 2.03 11.37 2.72
N SER A 84 3.19 11.83 3.20
CA SER A 84 3.69 13.18 2.97
C SER A 84 4.87 13.11 1.99
N MET A 85 4.85 13.98 0.99
CA MET A 85 5.90 14.14 -0.01
C MET A 85 6.53 15.53 0.14
N THR A 86 7.78 15.57 0.59
CA THR A 86 8.53 16.82 0.74
C THR A 86 9.40 17.05 -0.49
N LEU A 87 9.18 18.18 -1.14
CA LEU A 87 9.93 18.70 -2.28
C LEU A 87 10.83 19.85 -1.81
N GLU A 88 12.06 19.87 -2.28
CA GLU A 88 13.06 20.89 -1.96
C GLU A 88 13.70 21.37 -3.26
N GLN A 89 13.76 22.69 -3.46
CA GLN A 89 14.45 23.33 -4.60
C GLN A 89 15.37 24.42 -4.06
N ALA A 90 16.59 24.47 -4.58
CA ALA A 90 17.60 25.44 -4.17
C ALA A 90 18.03 26.33 -5.34
N PHE A 91 18.38 27.56 -5.01
CA PHE A 91 18.86 28.58 -5.92
C PHE A 91 20.17 29.15 -5.37
N GLY A 92 21.13 29.38 -6.24
CA GLY A 92 22.39 30.05 -5.93
C GLY A 92 22.42 31.45 -6.52
N GLY A 93 22.78 32.45 -5.74
CA GLY A 93 22.94 33.85 -6.18
C GLY A 93 24.41 34.21 -6.24
N ILE A 94 24.86 34.83 -7.34
CA ILE A 94 26.25 35.27 -7.48
C ILE A 94 26.29 36.69 -8.05
N GLN A 95 27.12 37.56 -7.47
CA GLN A 95 27.44 38.84 -8.07
C GLN A 95 28.87 39.26 -7.73
N ALA A 96 29.49 39.98 -8.66
CA ALA A 96 30.79 40.61 -8.50
C ALA A 96 30.74 42.02 -9.05
N VAL A 97 31.21 42.99 -8.27
CA VAL A 97 31.24 44.40 -8.67
C VAL A 97 32.57 45.03 -8.32
N SER A 98 33.07 45.91 -9.18
CA SER A 98 34.29 46.65 -8.92
C SER A 98 34.25 48.03 -9.55
N PHE A 99 34.64 49.05 -8.81
CA PHE A 99 34.88 50.40 -9.30
C PHE A 99 36.12 50.44 -10.18
N ILE A 100 36.04 51.21 -11.27
CA ILE A 100 37.15 51.48 -12.17
C ILE A 100 37.72 52.86 -11.81
N PRO A 101 38.95 52.93 -11.26
CA PRO A 101 39.54 54.19 -10.82
C PRO A 101 39.81 55.16 -11.97
N SER A 102 39.62 56.46 -11.70
CA SER A 102 40.08 57.55 -12.55
C SER A 102 41.59 57.77 -12.37
N ASN A 103 42.33 58.10 -13.43
CA ASN A 103 43.79 58.20 -13.38
C ASN A 103 44.25 59.56 -12.78
N PHE A 104 44.87 59.55 -11.59
CA PHE A 104 45.11 60.75 -10.74
C PHE A 104 46.54 61.34 -10.75
N GLU A 105 47.54 60.69 -11.36
CA GLU A 105 48.96 61.09 -11.25
C GLU A 105 49.34 62.47 -11.85
N ASN A 106 48.43 63.19 -12.49
CA ASN A 106 48.75 64.43 -13.21
C ASN A 106 48.41 65.75 -12.48
N LEU A 107 48.08 65.76 -11.17
CA LEU A 107 47.20 66.82 -10.64
C LEU A 107 47.47 67.51 -9.27
N SER A 108 48.62 67.41 -8.59
CA SER A 108 48.92 68.33 -7.46
C SER A 108 50.41 68.54 -7.12
N GLY A 109 50.75 69.69 -6.54
CA GLY A 109 52.07 70.03 -5.95
C GLY A 109 51.92 70.92 -4.70
N ASP A 110 52.84 70.76 -3.74
CA ASP A 110 52.73 71.14 -2.31
C ASP A 110 52.86 72.64 -1.96
N VAL A 111 52.19 73.08 -0.88
CA VAL A 111 52.47 74.35 -0.18
C VAL A 111 52.22 74.24 1.34
N VAL A 112 53.09 74.86 2.16
CA VAL A 112 52.96 75.04 3.62
C VAL A 112 52.78 76.54 3.96
N SER A 113 51.92 76.86 4.94
CA SER A 113 51.39 78.21 5.28
C SER A 113 51.89 78.75 6.63
N GLN A 114 52.09 80.08 6.78
CA GLN A 114 52.01 80.80 8.07
C GLN A 114 51.54 82.28 7.98
N ASN A 115 50.61 82.62 8.89
CA ASN A 115 50.08 83.88 9.47
C ASN A 115 49.99 85.20 8.67
N PHE A 116 48.75 85.60 8.35
CA PHE A 116 48.35 86.83 7.66
C PHE A 116 47.16 87.53 8.36
N SER A 117 46.96 88.83 8.13
CA SER A 117 45.72 89.56 8.44
C SER A 117 44.76 89.53 7.23
N ILE A 118 43.47 89.29 7.46
CA ILE A 118 42.50 88.91 6.41
C ILE A 118 41.50 90.04 6.12
N THR A 119 41.31 90.39 4.85
CA THR A 119 40.23 91.26 4.34
C THR A 119 39.45 90.51 3.25
N ALA A 120 38.11 90.52 3.27
CA ALA A 120 37.27 89.77 2.31
C ALA A 120 36.21 90.67 1.66
N ILE A 121 36.03 90.54 0.33
CA ILE A 121 35.10 91.32 -0.51
C ILE A 121 34.33 90.34 -1.41
N GLY A 122 33.02 90.52 -1.65
CA GLY A 122 32.25 89.58 -2.48
C GLY A 122 31.07 90.20 -3.26
N GLY A 123 30.71 89.60 -4.39
CA GLY A 123 29.57 89.98 -5.23
C GLY A 123 29.00 88.79 -6.03
N LYS A 124 27.67 88.77 -6.25
CA LYS A 124 26.95 87.71 -6.99
C LYS A 124 26.05 88.31 -8.08
N ILE A 125 26.04 87.69 -9.26
CA ILE A 125 25.09 87.92 -10.36
C ILE A 125 24.38 86.61 -10.72
N THR A 126 23.06 86.67 -10.87
CA THR A 126 22.22 85.53 -11.24
C THR A 126 21.46 85.88 -12.50
N ASN A 127 21.64 85.13 -13.60
CA ASN A 127 20.90 85.34 -14.85
C ASN A 127 19.79 84.29 -15.06
N PRO A 128 18.72 84.62 -15.81
CA PRO A 128 17.64 83.67 -16.13
C PRO A 128 18.16 82.41 -16.87
N PRO A 129 17.48 81.24 -16.74
CA PRO A 129 17.90 79.99 -17.38
C PRO A 129 18.15 80.14 -18.88
N GLY A 130 19.34 79.72 -19.35
CA GLY A 130 19.74 79.77 -20.77
C GLY A 130 20.57 80.99 -21.19
N ILE A 131 20.79 81.97 -20.31
CA ILE A 131 21.68 83.11 -20.53
C ILE A 131 22.86 82.99 -19.57
N SER A 132 24.09 82.94 -20.11
CA SER A 132 25.29 82.90 -19.27
C SER A 132 25.34 84.16 -18.39
N ALA A 133 25.58 83.99 -17.09
CA ALA A 133 25.91 85.10 -16.21
C ALA A 133 27.28 85.67 -16.61
N ASP A 134 27.35 86.98 -16.76
CA ASP A 134 28.60 87.68 -17.05
C ASP A 134 29.47 87.74 -15.79
N ARG A 135 30.79 87.81 -15.97
CA ARG A 135 31.75 87.65 -14.87
C ARG A 135 31.64 88.81 -13.86
N VAL A 136 31.51 88.48 -12.57
CA VAL A 136 31.65 89.48 -11.50
C VAL A 136 33.12 89.87 -11.34
N ILE A 137 33.46 91.14 -11.57
CA ILE A 137 34.84 91.65 -11.42
C ILE A 137 34.92 92.49 -10.14
N ILE A 138 35.78 92.08 -9.19
CA ILE A 138 36.03 92.83 -7.94
C ILE A 138 37.24 93.74 -8.12
N HIS A 139 37.06 95.03 -7.85
CA HIS A 139 38.12 96.03 -7.81
C HIS A 139 38.46 96.39 -6.36
N SER A 140 39.34 95.63 -5.72
CA SER A 140 39.75 95.85 -4.32
C SER A 140 40.79 96.95 -4.10
N GLY A 141 41.27 97.60 -5.17
CA GLY A 141 42.33 98.60 -5.10
C GLY A 141 43.76 98.04 -4.99
N ILE A 142 43.94 96.72 -5.05
CA ILE A 142 45.27 96.09 -5.13
C ILE A 142 45.85 96.21 -6.55
N ASP A 143 47.07 96.73 -6.65
CA ASP A 143 47.84 96.71 -7.89
C ASP A 143 48.54 95.35 -8.07
N TYR A 144 47.94 94.49 -8.89
CA TYR A 144 48.47 93.15 -9.21
C TYR A 144 49.81 93.16 -9.96
N ARG A 145 50.32 94.32 -10.40
CA ARG A 145 51.64 94.46 -11.02
C ARG A 145 52.75 94.71 -10.01
N ASN A 146 52.39 94.96 -8.75
CA ASN A 146 53.35 95.16 -7.68
C ASN A 146 54.00 93.83 -7.29
N SER A 147 55.33 93.78 -7.28
CA SER A 147 56.12 92.57 -6.92
C SER A 147 55.89 92.07 -5.49
N ASN A 148 55.24 92.88 -4.64
CA ASN A 148 54.85 92.49 -3.27
C ASN A 148 53.46 91.86 -3.18
N VAL A 149 52.77 91.65 -4.31
CA VAL A 149 51.45 91.00 -4.38
C VAL A 149 51.57 89.61 -4.99
N THR A 150 51.10 88.57 -4.29
CA THR A 150 51.11 87.18 -4.77
C THR A 150 49.67 86.66 -4.88
N ILE A 151 49.25 86.17 -6.05
CA ILE A 151 47.87 85.66 -6.25
C ILE A 151 47.82 84.17 -5.88
N LEU A 152 47.00 83.82 -4.88
CA LEU A 152 46.75 82.45 -4.42
C LEU A 152 45.64 81.80 -5.27
N LYS A 153 45.84 80.54 -5.68
CA LYS A 153 44.84 79.78 -6.47
C LYS A 153 43.64 79.37 -5.59
N ASN A 154 42.45 79.43 -6.19
CA ASN A 154 41.13 79.33 -5.56
C ASN A 154 40.76 77.91 -5.03
N THR A 155 40.12 77.81 -3.85
CA THR A 155 39.48 76.58 -3.33
C THR A 155 38.26 76.89 -2.45
N ALA A 156 37.03 76.63 -2.93
CA ALA A 156 35.84 76.44 -2.08
C ALA A 156 34.89 75.35 -2.67
N PRO A 157 34.28 74.45 -1.85
CA PRO A 157 33.93 73.09 -2.30
C PRO A 157 32.43 72.75 -2.41
N ASN A 158 32.10 71.80 -3.29
CA ASN A 158 30.81 71.09 -3.32
C ASN A 158 31.05 69.55 -3.30
N LEU A 159 31.71 69.04 -2.25
CA LEU A 159 32.20 67.64 -2.15
C LEU A 159 31.09 66.58 -1.99
N GLY A 160 29.89 66.99 -1.58
CA GLY A 160 28.78 66.07 -1.31
C GLY A 160 28.31 65.32 -2.55
N SER A 161 28.26 65.97 -3.72
CA SER A 161 27.70 65.36 -4.94
C SER A 161 28.47 64.14 -5.46
N ALA A 162 29.73 63.96 -5.06
CA ALA A 162 30.57 62.81 -5.43
C ALA A 162 30.84 61.86 -4.26
N SER A 163 30.12 61.97 -3.15
CA SER A 163 30.29 61.11 -1.97
C SER A 163 29.09 60.20 -1.77
N THR A 164 29.30 58.91 -1.49
CA THR A 164 28.22 57.92 -1.34
C THR A 164 27.26 58.27 -0.21
N ASP A 165 27.78 58.66 0.95
CA ASP A 165 27.00 58.91 2.18
C ASP A 165 26.31 60.28 2.20
N SER A 166 26.18 60.92 1.03
CA SER A 166 25.54 62.23 0.89
C SER A 166 24.22 62.14 0.12
N VAL A 167 23.27 63.00 0.49
CA VAL A 167 21.97 63.12 -0.19
C VAL A 167 22.13 63.47 -1.67
N ASN A 168 23.10 64.33 -1.99
CA ASN A 168 23.37 64.78 -3.36
C ASN A 168 24.30 63.84 -4.15
N GLY A 169 24.84 62.79 -3.50
CA GLY A 169 25.72 61.79 -4.09
C GLY A 169 25.04 60.42 -4.18
N GLY A 170 25.37 59.49 -3.30
CA GLY A 170 24.87 58.11 -3.39
C GLY A 170 23.35 57.97 -3.29
N SER A 171 22.68 58.79 -2.47
CA SER A 171 21.21 58.76 -2.35
C SER A 171 20.49 59.26 -3.61
N SER A 172 21.03 60.30 -4.26
CA SER A 172 20.56 60.77 -5.58
C SER A 172 21.12 59.95 -6.74
N LEU A 173 21.74 58.79 -6.47
CA LEU A 173 22.38 57.92 -7.46
C LEU A 173 23.33 58.70 -8.37
N PHE A 174 24.13 59.60 -7.80
CA PHE A 174 25.08 60.49 -8.48
C PHE A 174 24.50 61.31 -9.64
N GLN A 175 23.18 61.56 -9.65
CA GLN A 175 22.54 62.37 -10.69
C GLN A 175 23.06 63.81 -10.73
N SER A 176 23.57 64.32 -9.61
CA SER A 176 24.16 65.65 -9.49
C SER A 176 25.57 65.75 -10.08
N LEU A 177 26.14 64.66 -10.60
CA LEU A 177 27.41 64.66 -11.34
C LEU A 177 27.18 64.64 -12.86
N ASN A 178 28.13 65.24 -13.58
CA ASN A 178 28.26 65.03 -15.01
C ASN A 178 28.49 63.54 -15.29
N VAL A 179 27.84 63.00 -16.34
CA VAL A 179 27.93 61.58 -16.73
C VAL A 179 29.38 61.11 -16.90
N SER A 180 30.27 62.00 -17.35
CA SER A 180 31.72 61.73 -17.51
C SER A 180 32.44 61.49 -16.18
N ASN A 181 31.92 62.06 -15.09
CA ASN A 181 32.54 62.10 -13.76
C ASN A 181 31.82 61.19 -12.76
N SER A 182 30.68 60.60 -13.13
CA SER A 182 29.99 59.60 -12.32
C SER A 182 30.82 58.31 -12.18
N PRO A 183 30.74 57.58 -11.05
CA PRO A 183 31.53 56.36 -10.85
C PRO A 183 31.28 55.32 -11.95
N ARG A 184 32.34 54.67 -12.42
CA ARG A 184 32.24 53.55 -13.36
C ARG A 184 32.37 52.23 -12.61
N ILE A 185 31.38 51.36 -12.74
CA ILE A 185 31.30 50.07 -12.05
C ILE A 185 31.38 48.96 -13.10
N LEU A 186 32.33 48.05 -12.95
CA LEU A 186 32.37 46.77 -13.65
C LEU A 186 31.45 45.79 -12.91
N GLN A 187 30.37 45.39 -13.57
CA GLN A 187 29.49 44.28 -13.16
C GLN A 187 30.01 42.97 -13.76
N GLY A 188 30.24 41.96 -12.94
CA GLY A 188 30.83 40.67 -13.33
C GLY A 188 29.82 39.61 -13.80
N PHE A 189 28.60 39.61 -13.26
CA PHE A 189 27.56 38.62 -13.60
C PHE A 189 26.23 39.31 -14.00
N PRO A 190 25.41 38.71 -14.88
CA PRO A 190 24.09 39.25 -15.19
C PRO A 190 23.21 39.30 -13.93
N THR A 191 22.10 40.04 -13.96
CA THR A 191 21.12 40.02 -12.86
C THR A 191 19.83 39.34 -13.28
N VAL A 192 19.16 38.69 -12.33
CA VAL A 192 17.87 38.01 -12.54
C VAL A 192 16.87 38.53 -11.51
N ASP A 193 15.66 38.85 -11.95
CA ASP A 193 14.66 39.44 -11.07
C ASP A 193 13.94 38.39 -10.21
N LEU A 194 14.31 38.33 -8.93
CA LEU A 194 13.55 37.59 -7.92
C LEU A 194 12.73 38.50 -6.99
N LYS A 195 12.66 39.81 -7.24
CA LYS A 195 11.87 40.77 -6.44
C LYS A 195 10.41 40.34 -6.26
N PRO A 196 9.73 39.72 -7.26
CA PRO A 196 8.37 39.24 -7.08
C PRO A 196 8.19 38.29 -5.88
N LEU A 197 9.22 37.56 -5.44
CA LEU A 197 9.17 36.68 -4.26
C LEU A 197 8.71 37.37 -2.98
N LEU A 198 8.97 38.68 -2.85
CA LEU A 198 8.59 39.45 -1.67
C LEU A 198 7.21 40.11 -1.80
N ASN A 199 6.53 39.93 -2.95
CA ASN A 199 5.21 40.49 -3.23
C ASN A 199 5.11 41.99 -2.85
N ASP A 200 6.03 42.79 -3.39
CA ASP A 200 6.18 44.23 -3.11
C ASP A 200 6.35 44.58 -1.62
N GLY A 201 7.01 43.69 -0.85
CA GLY A 201 7.33 43.88 0.57
C GLY A 201 6.29 43.32 1.54
N ASN A 202 5.23 42.67 1.04
CA ASN A 202 4.22 41.99 1.86
C ASN A 202 4.72 40.66 2.45
N LEU A 203 5.74 40.06 1.86
CA LEU A 203 6.40 38.85 2.36
C LEU A 203 7.81 39.20 2.84
N ARG A 204 8.19 38.62 3.97
CA ARG A 204 9.54 38.84 4.53
C ARG A 204 10.52 37.83 3.98
N LEU A 205 11.75 38.26 3.72
CA LEU A 205 12.86 37.38 3.34
C LEU A 205 13.40 36.64 4.58
N ALA A 206 12.58 35.75 5.14
CA ALA A 206 12.84 35.04 6.39
C ALA A 206 12.52 33.54 6.27
N GLU A 207 13.28 32.70 6.98
CA GLU A 207 13.00 31.26 7.05
C GLU A 207 11.63 31.01 7.69
N GLY A 208 10.86 30.10 7.10
CA GLY A 208 9.49 29.78 7.51
C GLY A 208 8.39 30.66 6.90
N GLU A 209 8.74 31.77 6.24
CA GLU A 209 7.75 32.63 5.56
C GLU A 209 7.08 31.86 4.41
N ILE A 210 5.75 31.87 4.39
CA ILE A 210 4.94 31.15 3.40
C ILE A 210 4.87 31.97 2.11
N ILE A 211 5.28 31.36 1.00
CA ILE A 211 5.25 31.95 -0.33
C ILE A 211 3.98 31.47 -1.05
N PRO A 212 3.04 32.37 -1.39
CA PRO A 212 1.86 32.04 -2.17
C PRO A 212 2.23 31.52 -3.56
N LYS A 213 1.39 30.65 -4.12
CA LYS A 213 1.61 30.06 -5.45
C LYS A 213 1.72 31.12 -6.55
N GLN A 214 0.86 32.13 -6.52
CA GLN A 214 0.87 33.24 -7.47
C GLN A 214 2.20 34.01 -7.46
N VAL A 215 2.82 34.13 -6.28
CA VAL A 215 4.12 34.79 -6.10
C VAL A 215 5.25 33.95 -6.71
N LEU A 216 5.24 32.62 -6.52
CA LEU A 216 6.20 31.72 -7.16
C LEU A 216 6.09 31.76 -8.69
N GLU A 217 4.86 31.75 -9.21
CA GLU A 217 4.59 31.82 -10.65
C GLU A 217 5.07 33.16 -11.24
N ALA A 218 4.83 34.28 -10.55
CA ALA A 218 5.34 35.61 -10.95
C ALA A 218 6.88 35.69 -10.94
N THR A 219 7.54 34.88 -10.12
CA THR A 219 9.00 34.75 -10.06
C THR A 219 9.54 33.77 -11.12
N GLY A 220 8.67 33.07 -11.85
CA GLY A 220 9.08 32.03 -12.80
C GLY A 220 9.66 30.77 -12.13
N ILE A 221 9.30 30.50 -10.87
CA ILE A 221 9.68 29.28 -10.13
C ILE A 221 8.52 28.30 -10.17
N PHE A 222 8.73 27.12 -10.75
CA PHE A 222 7.71 26.07 -10.84
C PHE A 222 8.21 24.75 -10.25
N TRP A 223 7.42 24.18 -9.35
CA TRP A 223 7.64 22.83 -8.83
C TRP A 223 7.48 21.79 -9.93
N GLY A 224 8.36 20.78 -9.94
CA GLY A 224 8.20 19.61 -10.79
C GLY A 224 7.16 18.63 -10.24
N ASP A 225 6.74 17.69 -11.09
CA ASP A 225 5.93 16.54 -10.68
C ASP A 225 6.80 15.27 -10.73
N PRO A 226 7.37 14.83 -9.60
CA PRO A 226 8.22 13.65 -9.58
C PRO A 226 7.46 12.34 -9.84
N ILE A 227 6.12 12.32 -9.75
CA ILE A 227 5.30 11.14 -10.03
C ILE A 227 5.05 11.01 -11.52
N ALA A 228 4.79 12.13 -12.20
CA ALA A 228 4.65 12.18 -13.66
C ALA A 228 5.98 12.34 -14.42
N GLY A 229 7.11 12.44 -13.71
CA GLY A 229 8.43 12.62 -14.30
C GLY A 229 8.68 14.01 -14.90
N LYS A 230 7.93 15.04 -14.47
CA LYS A 230 8.11 16.42 -14.95
C LYS A 230 9.15 17.16 -14.08
N PRO A 231 10.21 17.74 -14.67
CA PRO A 231 11.21 18.47 -13.90
C PRO A 231 10.67 19.82 -13.39
N SER A 232 11.29 20.36 -12.35
CA SER A 232 11.09 21.75 -11.93
C SER A 232 11.59 22.72 -13.00
N GLN A 233 10.99 23.91 -13.09
CA GLN A 233 11.40 24.94 -14.03
C GLN A 233 11.75 26.24 -13.32
N PHE A 234 12.71 26.98 -13.90
CA PHE A 234 13.13 28.30 -13.45
C PHE A 234 13.35 29.20 -14.67
N THR A 235 12.50 30.23 -14.81
CA THR A 235 12.43 31.07 -16.03
C THR A 235 12.44 32.56 -15.71
N ALA A 236 13.06 32.96 -14.60
CA ALA A 236 13.16 34.38 -14.22
C ALA A 236 13.97 35.17 -15.28
N PRO A 237 13.51 36.37 -15.67
CA PRO A 237 14.14 37.14 -16.74
C PRO A 237 15.46 37.77 -16.29
N ILE A 238 16.39 37.92 -17.24
CA ILE A 238 17.64 38.67 -17.03
C ILE A 238 17.32 40.17 -17.11
N THR A 239 17.75 40.94 -16.11
CA THR A 239 17.50 42.39 -15.99
C THR A 239 18.70 43.28 -16.28
N SER A 240 19.93 42.75 -16.21
CA SER A 240 21.17 43.43 -16.62
C SER A 240 22.19 42.42 -17.11
N LEU A 241 23.04 42.85 -18.05
CA LEU A 241 24.17 42.09 -18.54
C LEU A 241 25.49 42.59 -17.93
N PRO A 242 26.50 41.72 -17.76
CA PRO A 242 27.84 42.11 -17.30
C PRO A 242 28.46 43.23 -18.15
N GLY A 243 29.36 44.00 -17.54
CA GLY A 243 30.13 45.03 -18.22
C GLY A 243 30.32 46.30 -17.40
N ILE A 244 30.89 47.32 -18.03
CA ILE A 244 31.15 48.62 -17.40
C ILE A 244 29.88 49.46 -17.48
N LYS A 245 29.38 49.89 -16.32
CA LYS A 245 28.18 50.71 -16.15
C LYS A 245 28.55 52.04 -15.49
N VAL A 246 27.79 53.09 -15.82
CA VAL A 246 27.92 54.39 -15.13
C VAL A 246 26.92 54.40 -13.98
N ALA A 247 27.39 54.65 -12.76
CA ALA A 247 26.59 54.63 -11.55
C ALA A 247 25.67 55.86 -11.45
N GLN A 248 24.75 56.01 -12.40
CA GLN A 248 23.79 57.10 -12.49
C GLN A 248 22.44 56.60 -12.99
N LEU A 249 21.35 57.16 -12.46
CA LEU A 249 20.00 56.79 -12.88
C LEU A 249 19.83 56.99 -14.40
N GLY A 250 19.27 55.99 -15.09
CA GLY A 250 19.08 56.00 -16.54
C GLY A 250 20.36 55.75 -17.36
N LYS A 251 21.51 55.54 -16.72
CA LYS A 251 22.80 55.13 -17.34
C LYS A 251 23.34 53.80 -16.81
N PHE A 252 22.62 53.21 -15.85
CA PHE A 252 22.87 51.88 -15.31
C PHE A 252 21.66 50.99 -15.66
N ASP A 253 21.91 49.84 -16.29
CA ASP A 253 20.86 49.00 -16.90
C ASP A 253 19.84 48.46 -15.90
N ASN A 254 20.27 48.20 -14.66
CA ASN A 254 19.41 47.73 -13.58
C ASN A 254 19.47 48.69 -12.39
N THR A 255 18.38 49.41 -12.18
CA THR A 255 18.23 50.38 -11.09
C THR A 255 18.30 49.74 -9.71
N ASP A 256 17.82 48.51 -9.55
CA ASP A 256 17.83 47.80 -8.27
C ASP A 256 19.27 47.45 -7.84
N LEU A 257 20.09 46.99 -8.79
CA LEU A 257 21.52 46.82 -8.57
C LEU A 257 22.19 48.16 -8.26
N LEU A 258 21.87 49.23 -9.01
CA LEU A 258 22.41 50.56 -8.74
C LEU A 258 22.10 51.03 -7.31
N HIS A 259 20.84 50.93 -6.88
CA HIS A 259 20.43 51.23 -5.50
C HIS A 259 21.23 50.38 -4.50
N THR A 260 21.33 49.07 -4.73
CA THR A 260 22.08 48.14 -3.87
C THR A 260 23.57 48.53 -3.74
N LEU A 261 24.16 49.03 -4.82
CA LEU A 261 25.57 49.37 -4.90
C LEU A 261 25.94 50.74 -4.37
N VAL A 262 25.08 51.76 -4.46
CA VAL A 262 25.50 53.14 -4.14
C VAL A 262 24.55 53.94 -3.26
N ASN A 263 23.35 53.45 -2.94
CA ASN A 263 22.43 54.19 -2.09
C ASN A 263 22.47 53.68 -0.64
N PRO A 264 23.03 54.45 0.31
CA PRO A 264 23.12 54.02 1.71
C PRO A 264 21.86 54.26 2.54
N LEU A 265 20.86 54.97 2.00
CA LEU A 265 19.68 55.42 2.75
C LEU A 265 18.42 54.56 2.50
N GLN A 266 18.62 53.30 2.07
CA GLN A 266 17.52 52.34 1.89
C GLN A 266 17.01 51.83 3.23
N THR A 267 15.70 51.67 3.37
CA THR A 267 15.12 50.86 4.46
C THR A 267 15.45 49.38 4.26
N ASP A 268 15.37 48.57 5.31
CA ASP A 268 15.62 47.12 5.23
C ASP A 268 14.73 46.42 4.16
N ILE A 269 13.47 46.86 4.02
CA ILE A 269 12.52 46.28 3.05
C ILE A 269 12.89 46.68 1.61
N GLU A 270 13.20 47.95 1.38
CA GLU A 270 13.67 48.43 0.07
C GLU A 270 14.98 47.72 -0.31
N ARG A 271 15.88 47.55 0.66
CA ARG A 271 17.13 46.83 0.48
C ARG A 271 16.88 45.38 0.05
N ASP A 272 16.00 44.65 0.73
CA ASP A 272 15.67 43.26 0.39
C ASP A 272 15.05 43.15 -1.02
N LEU A 273 14.15 44.07 -1.39
CA LEU A 273 13.54 44.13 -2.71
C LEU A 273 14.57 44.39 -3.82
N HIS A 274 15.41 45.42 -3.67
CA HIS A 274 16.43 45.75 -4.63
C HIS A 274 17.50 44.64 -4.72
N TYR A 275 17.82 44.00 -3.59
CA TYR A 275 18.80 42.94 -3.51
C TYR A 275 18.41 41.70 -4.32
N LEU A 276 17.15 41.29 -4.29
CA LEU A 276 16.68 40.11 -5.03
C LEU A 276 16.77 40.26 -6.55
N ASN A 277 16.84 41.49 -7.07
CA ASN A 277 17.12 41.77 -8.49
C ASN A 277 18.59 42.17 -8.74
N SER A 278 19.48 42.06 -7.76
CA SER A 278 20.89 42.49 -7.87
C SER A 278 21.87 41.36 -8.21
N LEU A 279 21.44 40.10 -8.06
CA LEU A 279 22.29 38.92 -8.20
C LEU A 279 21.94 38.10 -9.46
N PHE A 280 22.91 37.33 -9.94
CA PHE A 280 22.64 36.25 -10.88
C PHE A 280 22.12 35.03 -10.13
N TRP A 281 20.83 34.76 -10.24
CA TRP A 281 20.22 33.59 -9.63
C TRP A 281 20.21 32.41 -10.59
N VAL A 282 20.71 31.26 -10.15
CA VAL A 282 20.67 29.99 -10.89
C VAL A 282 19.95 28.94 -10.06
N SER A 283 19.08 28.15 -10.69
CA SER A 283 18.44 27.02 -10.01
C SER A 283 19.37 25.81 -10.01
N TYR A 284 19.53 25.19 -8.84
CA TYR A 284 20.18 23.89 -8.69
C TYR A 284 19.23 22.71 -8.94
N GLY A 285 17.99 23.00 -9.37
CA GLY A 285 16.94 22.02 -9.59
C GLY A 285 16.32 21.48 -8.31
N GLN A 286 15.32 20.62 -8.49
CA GLN A 286 14.60 19.96 -7.41
C GLN A 286 15.36 18.71 -6.93
N ARG A 287 15.49 18.54 -5.61
CA ARG A 287 16.03 17.32 -5.01
C ARG A 287 15.08 16.14 -5.17
N LYS A 288 15.60 14.92 -5.00
CA LYS A 288 14.77 13.71 -4.92
C LYS A 288 13.73 13.87 -3.80
N PRO A 289 12.43 13.60 -4.08
CA PRO A 289 11.38 13.77 -3.08
C PRO A 289 11.60 12.84 -1.89
N LYS A 290 11.33 13.35 -0.69
CA LYS A 290 11.32 12.55 0.54
C LYS A 290 9.89 12.11 0.84
N PHE A 291 9.68 10.80 1.02
CA PHE A 291 8.37 10.25 1.35
C PHE A 291 8.35 9.78 2.81
N ASN A 292 7.40 10.30 3.57
CA ASN A 292 7.11 9.83 4.92
C ASN A 292 5.70 9.24 4.95
N VAL A 293 5.54 8.07 5.56
CA VAL A 293 4.25 7.40 5.69
C VAL A 293 3.92 7.26 7.17
N SER A 294 2.74 7.71 7.57
CA SER A 294 2.19 7.47 8.89
C SER A 294 0.90 6.67 8.79
N ILE A 295 0.80 5.61 9.60
CA ILE A 295 -0.42 4.81 9.71
C ILE A 295 -1.37 5.57 10.65
N GLN A 296 -2.52 5.98 10.13
CA GLN A 296 -3.53 6.70 10.93
C GLN A 296 -4.49 5.73 11.62
N ARG A 297 -4.86 4.65 10.94
CA ARG A 297 -5.81 3.67 11.46
C ARG A 297 -5.65 2.36 10.73
N GLN A 298 -5.66 1.26 11.49
CA GLN A 298 -5.80 -0.09 10.99
C GLN A 298 -6.98 -0.73 11.69
N THR A 299 -7.91 -1.30 10.93
CA THR A 299 -9.01 -2.11 11.47
C THR A 299 -9.04 -3.45 10.78
N GLU A 300 -9.09 -4.52 11.56
CA GLU A 300 -9.25 -5.88 11.08
C GLU A 300 -10.66 -6.37 11.39
N ARG A 301 -11.17 -7.28 10.56
CA ARG A 301 -12.51 -7.87 10.67
C ARG A 301 -12.50 -9.30 10.22
N ASP A 302 -13.01 -10.19 11.07
CA ASP A 302 -13.21 -11.60 10.74
C ASP A 302 -14.62 -11.84 10.17
N TRP A 303 -14.68 -12.55 9.05
CA TRP A 303 -15.90 -12.81 8.30
C TRP A 303 -16.31 -14.27 8.43
N HIS A 304 -17.61 -14.48 8.54
CA HIS A 304 -18.21 -15.79 8.72
C HIS A 304 -19.39 -15.96 7.77
N ARG A 305 -19.54 -17.18 7.28
CA ARG A 305 -20.71 -17.63 6.52
C ARG A 305 -21.69 -18.29 7.47
N VAL A 306 -22.88 -17.73 7.59
CA VAL A 306 -24.01 -18.34 8.29
C VAL A 306 -24.97 -18.92 7.27
N TYR A 307 -25.39 -20.17 7.45
CA TYR A 307 -26.31 -20.83 6.53
C TYR A 307 -27.37 -21.64 7.26
N PHE A 308 -28.48 -21.84 6.57
CA PHE A 308 -29.59 -22.67 7.01
C PHE A 308 -30.26 -23.34 5.80
N SER A 309 -30.58 -24.62 5.91
CA SER A 309 -31.12 -25.42 4.81
C SER A 309 -32.03 -26.55 5.28
N HIS A 310 -32.88 -27.00 4.37
CA HIS A 310 -33.78 -28.14 4.58
C HIS A 310 -33.36 -29.30 3.70
N VAL A 311 -33.01 -30.41 4.33
CA VAL A 311 -32.49 -31.61 3.69
C VAL A 311 -33.62 -32.60 3.43
N ARG A 312 -33.62 -33.18 2.23
CA ARG A 312 -34.42 -34.34 1.87
C ARG A 312 -33.58 -35.27 1.00
N ASN A 313 -33.44 -36.52 1.43
CA ASN A 313 -32.68 -37.53 0.74
C ASN A 313 -33.56 -38.75 0.49
N SER A 314 -33.78 -39.08 -0.77
CA SER A 314 -34.64 -40.18 -1.19
C SER A 314 -33.81 -41.17 -2.02
N SER A 315 -33.88 -42.46 -1.70
CA SER A 315 -33.09 -43.50 -2.37
C SER A 315 -33.93 -44.75 -2.65
N THR A 316 -33.64 -45.43 -3.75
CA THR A 316 -34.14 -46.79 -4.02
C THR A 316 -33.01 -47.72 -4.41
N ILE A 317 -33.02 -48.92 -3.84
CA ILE A 317 -32.19 -50.06 -4.24
C ILE A 317 -33.13 -51.14 -4.79
N GLU A 318 -32.92 -51.54 -6.03
CA GLU A 318 -33.70 -52.58 -6.71
C GLU A 318 -32.80 -53.79 -7.00
N TYR A 319 -33.04 -54.92 -6.35
CA TYR A 319 -32.28 -56.15 -6.62
C TYR A 319 -32.84 -56.91 -7.82
N ASN A 320 -31.96 -57.40 -8.67
CA ASN A 320 -32.34 -58.13 -9.87
C ASN A 320 -32.79 -59.56 -9.52
N SER A 321 -33.90 -60.00 -10.11
CA SER A 321 -34.48 -61.34 -9.94
C SER A 321 -33.71 -62.43 -10.70
N MET A 322 -33.00 -62.08 -11.77
CA MET A 322 -32.29 -63.01 -12.65
C MET A 322 -30.78 -63.05 -12.39
N ASN A 323 -30.18 -61.90 -12.04
CA ASN A 323 -28.74 -61.74 -11.85
C ASN A 323 -28.40 -61.35 -10.41
N ALA A 324 -27.23 -61.77 -9.93
CA ALA A 324 -26.69 -61.29 -8.65
C ALA A 324 -26.20 -59.84 -8.77
N SER A 325 -27.14 -58.89 -8.85
CA SER A 325 -26.86 -57.46 -9.00
C SER A 325 -28.00 -56.62 -8.42
N ALA A 326 -27.72 -55.35 -8.14
CA ALA A 326 -28.72 -54.36 -7.78
C ALA A 326 -28.53 -53.07 -8.58
N SER A 327 -29.59 -52.28 -8.72
CA SER A 327 -29.50 -50.90 -9.19
C SER A 327 -29.80 -49.91 -8.08
N TYR A 328 -29.06 -48.81 -8.07
CA TYR A 328 -29.24 -47.73 -7.10
C TYR A 328 -29.63 -46.43 -7.82
N THR A 329 -30.63 -45.75 -7.26
CA THR A 329 -31.09 -44.42 -7.67
C THR A 329 -31.24 -43.57 -6.42
N ASN A 330 -30.86 -42.30 -6.52
CA ASN A 330 -30.93 -41.35 -5.42
C ASN A 330 -31.21 -39.94 -5.91
N VAL A 331 -32.07 -39.24 -5.18
CA VAL A 331 -32.33 -37.82 -5.32
C VAL A 331 -32.17 -37.19 -3.95
N PHE A 332 -31.29 -36.20 -3.88
CA PHE A 332 -30.97 -35.43 -2.69
C PHE A 332 -31.22 -33.96 -2.99
N ALA A 333 -31.93 -33.28 -2.10
CA ALA A 333 -32.21 -31.86 -2.16
C ALA A 333 -31.93 -31.24 -0.78
N ASN A 334 -31.09 -30.22 -0.75
CA ASN A 334 -30.74 -29.43 0.43
C ASN A 334 -30.78 -27.93 0.11
N PRO A 335 -31.94 -27.39 -0.36
CA PRO A 335 -32.08 -25.97 -0.60
C PRO A 335 -31.96 -25.17 0.69
N GLY A 336 -31.37 -23.99 0.61
CA GLY A 336 -31.22 -23.10 1.75
C GLY A 336 -30.72 -21.71 1.38
N ILE A 337 -30.42 -20.94 2.41
CA ILE A 337 -29.95 -19.55 2.32
C ILE A 337 -28.64 -19.39 3.08
N SER A 338 -27.84 -18.40 2.66
CA SER A 338 -26.52 -18.15 3.25
C SER A 338 -26.19 -16.66 3.28
N LEU A 339 -25.68 -16.20 4.41
CA LEU A 339 -25.26 -14.82 4.65
C LEU A 339 -23.78 -14.79 5.01
N THR A 340 -23.02 -13.89 4.39
CA THR A 340 -21.65 -13.57 4.75
C THR A 340 -21.65 -12.33 5.63
N LEU A 341 -21.24 -12.46 6.88
CA LEU A 341 -21.24 -11.36 7.84
C LEU A 341 -20.03 -11.35 8.78
N ASN A 342 -19.67 -10.17 9.25
CA ASN A 342 -18.77 -10.02 10.40
C ASN A 342 -19.63 -10.06 11.68
N LEU A 343 -19.29 -10.98 12.58
CA LEU A 343 -20.06 -11.22 13.81
C LEU A 343 -19.84 -10.14 14.88
N GLU A 344 -18.76 -9.36 14.79
CA GLU A 344 -18.38 -8.35 15.80
C GLU A 344 -19.10 -7.01 15.58
N ASP A 345 -19.17 -6.54 14.33
CA ASP A 345 -19.78 -5.27 13.96
C ASP A 345 -21.04 -5.41 13.07
N GLY A 346 -21.51 -6.65 12.86
CA GLY A 346 -22.79 -6.95 12.21
C GLY A 346 -22.85 -6.64 10.72
N LYS A 347 -21.71 -6.36 10.08
CA LYS A 347 -21.65 -5.99 8.66
C LYS A 347 -21.90 -7.19 7.76
N ILE A 348 -22.75 -7.00 6.76
CA ILE A 348 -23.07 -8.01 5.75
C ILE A 348 -22.29 -7.72 4.46
N ASN A 349 -21.81 -8.76 3.79
CA ASN A 349 -21.34 -8.68 2.41
C ASN A 349 -22.40 -9.26 1.47
N ASP A 350 -23.12 -8.38 0.79
CA ASP A 350 -24.25 -8.79 -0.05
C ASP A 350 -23.81 -9.68 -1.22
N THR A 351 -22.70 -9.34 -1.88
CA THR A 351 -22.24 -10.10 -3.04
C THR A 351 -21.87 -11.55 -2.70
N GLN A 352 -21.15 -11.76 -1.60
CA GLN A 352 -20.80 -13.12 -1.16
C GLN A 352 -21.99 -13.86 -0.54
N SER A 353 -22.95 -13.14 0.05
CA SER A 353 -24.24 -13.72 0.47
C SER A 353 -25.05 -14.20 -0.74
N VAL A 354 -25.09 -13.43 -1.83
CA VAL A 354 -25.74 -13.81 -3.09
C VAL A 354 -25.06 -15.03 -3.72
N ASN A 355 -23.73 -15.03 -3.86
CA ASN A 355 -22.98 -16.20 -4.35
C ASN A 355 -23.34 -17.46 -3.54
N SER A 356 -23.18 -17.41 -2.22
CA SER A 356 -23.42 -18.59 -1.40
C SER A 356 -24.90 -19.03 -1.38
N THR A 357 -25.84 -18.09 -1.43
CA THR A 357 -27.28 -18.39 -1.50
C THR A 357 -27.69 -19.01 -2.84
N ILE A 358 -27.18 -18.51 -3.97
CA ILE A 358 -27.46 -19.10 -5.29
C ILE A 358 -27.03 -20.57 -5.30
N GLY A 359 -25.81 -20.87 -4.83
CA GLY A 359 -25.30 -22.24 -4.79
C GLY A 359 -26.16 -23.17 -3.94
N MET A 360 -26.72 -22.68 -2.83
CA MET A 360 -27.68 -23.46 -2.02
C MET A 360 -29.05 -23.59 -2.68
N ALA A 361 -29.56 -22.52 -3.30
CA ALA A 361 -30.87 -22.50 -3.96
C ALA A 361 -30.95 -23.44 -5.16
N LEU A 362 -29.83 -23.74 -5.84
CA LEU A 362 -29.76 -24.77 -6.89
C LEU A 362 -30.26 -26.16 -6.43
N GLY A 363 -30.30 -26.43 -5.12
CA GLY A 363 -30.92 -27.61 -4.56
C GLY A 363 -32.43 -27.74 -4.83
N LEU A 364 -33.13 -26.64 -5.08
CA LEU A 364 -34.58 -26.63 -5.38
C LEU A 364 -34.92 -27.42 -6.64
N ILE A 365 -34.00 -27.45 -7.62
CA ILE A 365 -34.17 -28.22 -8.87
C ILE A 365 -34.43 -29.70 -8.55
N PHE A 366 -33.70 -30.25 -7.57
CA PHE A 366 -33.77 -31.67 -7.20
C PHE A 366 -35.01 -32.04 -6.38
N LYS A 367 -35.71 -31.06 -5.78
CA LYS A 367 -36.99 -31.32 -5.09
C LYS A 367 -38.08 -31.77 -6.07
N ASN A 368 -38.03 -31.28 -7.31
CA ASN A 368 -39.05 -31.51 -8.33
C ASN A 368 -38.70 -32.64 -9.29
N ILE A 369 -37.43 -33.01 -9.41
CA ILE A 369 -36.97 -34.14 -10.22
C ILE A 369 -37.53 -35.47 -9.68
N ASP A 370 -38.07 -36.31 -10.57
CA ASP A 370 -38.37 -37.72 -10.29
C ASP A 370 -37.59 -38.61 -11.26
N THR A 371 -36.76 -39.50 -10.71
CA THR A 371 -35.85 -40.33 -11.49
C THR A 371 -36.16 -41.78 -11.21
N ASN A 372 -36.39 -42.56 -12.27
CA ASN A 372 -36.76 -43.98 -12.18
C ASN A 372 -37.97 -44.21 -11.25
N ASN A 373 -38.97 -43.31 -11.29
CA ASN A 373 -40.21 -43.39 -10.49
C ASN A 373 -39.97 -43.48 -8.98
N LEU A 374 -38.91 -42.84 -8.47
CA LEU A 374 -38.56 -42.82 -7.06
C LEU A 374 -39.68 -42.20 -6.21
N LYS A 375 -40.33 -41.13 -6.70
CA LYS A 375 -41.48 -40.53 -6.01
C LYS A 375 -42.65 -41.51 -5.91
N THR A 376 -43.01 -42.14 -7.03
CA THR A 376 -44.06 -43.17 -7.05
C THR A 376 -43.72 -44.36 -6.14
N HIS A 377 -42.45 -44.77 -6.07
CA HIS A 377 -42.02 -45.82 -5.15
C HIS A 377 -42.17 -45.40 -3.69
N LEU A 378 -41.81 -44.16 -3.34
CA LEU A 378 -42.03 -43.62 -2.00
C LEU A 378 -43.51 -43.52 -1.65
N GLU A 379 -44.35 -43.03 -2.56
CA GLU A 379 -45.80 -42.91 -2.36
C GLU A 379 -46.43 -44.28 -2.14
N ASN A 380 -46.14 -45.25 -3.01
CA ASN A 380 -46.59 -46.63 -2.85
C ASN A 380 -46.16 -47.18 -1.49
N ALA A 381 -44.88 -47.05 -1.14
CA ALA A 381 -44.36 -47.54 0.13
C ALA A 381 -45.09 -46.93 1.34
N LYS A 382 -45.40 -45.63 1.30
CA LYS A 382 -46.20 -44.96 2.33
C LYS A 382 -47.64 -45.50 2.37
N THR A 383 -48.27 -45.73 1.23
CA THR A 383 -49.60 -46.38 1.17
C THR A 383 -49.59 -47.77 1.81
N TYR A 384 -48.56 -48.59 1.52
CA TYR A 384 -48.39 -49.90 2.15
C TYR A 384 -48.16 -49.81 3.67
N PHE A 385 -47.35 -48.83 4.10
CA PHE A 385 -47.08 -48.58 5.52
C PHE A 385 -48.32 -48.13 6.29
N TYR A 386 -49.04 -47.11 5.79
CA TYR A 386 -50.28 -46.62 6.42
C TYR A 386 -51.43 -47.63 6.35
N GLY A 387 -51.40 -48.54 5.37
CA GLY A 387 -52.30 -49.69 5.31
C GLY A 387 -51.88 -50.88 6.17
N GLU A 388 -50.90 -50.71 7.06
CA GLU A 388 -50.38 -51.73 8.00
C GLU A 388 -49.93 -53.05 7.35
N GLN A 389 -49.47 -52.99 6.09
CA GLN A 389 -49.04 -54.19 5.38
C GLN A 389 -47.66 -54.67 5.87
N LYS A 390 -47.38 -55.98 5.73
CA LYS A 390 -46.06 -56.54 6.05
C LYS A 390 -45.05 -56.18 4.95
N PHE A 391 -43.76 -56.13 5.30
CA PHE A 391 -42.69 -56.03 4.31
C PHE A 391 -42.79 -57.13 3.24
N ALA A 392 -42.61 -56.75 1.98
CA ALA A 392 -42.54 -57.73 0.90
C ALA A 392 -41.28 -58.61 1.02
N SER A 393 -41.38 -59.86 0.58
CA SER A 393 -40.22 -60.76 0.52
C SER A 393 -39.28 -60.39 -0.64
N LEU A 394 -37.97 -60.46 -0.39
CA LEU A 394 -36.94 -60.26 -1.42
C LEU A 394 -36.69 -61.57 -2.19
N THR A 395 -37.35 -61.74 -3.33
CA THR A 395 -37.16 -62.82 -4.32
C THR A 395 -35.97 -62.56 -5.26
N ALA A 396 -34.85 -62.03 -4.74
CA ALA A 396 -33.66 -61.71 -5.53
C ALA A 396 -32.77 -62.95 -5.74
N LYS A 397 -32.09 -63.05 -6.89
CA LYS A 397 -31.13 -64.15 -7.18
C LYS A 397 -29.91 -64.13 -6.25
N ALA A 398 -29.48 -62.94 -5.83
CA ALA A 398 -28.30 -62.77 -5.00
C ALA A 398 -28.47 -63.43 -3.62
N THR A 399 -27.51 -64.25 -3.19
CA THR A 399 -27.49 -64.82 -1.83
C THR A 399 -27.33 -63.74 -0.75
N VAL A 400 -27.58 -64.07 0.52
CA VAL A 400 -27.37 -63.13 1.64
C VAL A 400 -25.96 -62.55 1.65
N LEU A 401 -24.93 -63.38 1.41
CA LEU A 401 -23.54 -62.93 1.33
C LEU A 401 -23.29 -62.02 0.13
N GLN A 402 -23.84 -62.34 -1.04
CA GLN A 402 -23.73 -61.50 -2.23
C GLN A 402 -24.45 -60.16 -2.05
N ARG A 403 -25.61 -60.13 -1.38
CA ARG A 403 -26.30 -58.86 -1.04
C ARG A 403 -25.49 -58.00 -0.09
N ARG A 404 -24.84 -58.60 0.91
CA ARG A 404 -23.89 -57.87 1.80
C ARG A 404 -22.73 -57.27 1.01
N GLN A 405 -22.16 -58.00 0.05
CA GLN A 405 -21.09 -57.50 -0.81
C GLN A 405 -21.56 -56.38 -1.75
N ILE A 406 -22.75 -56.50 -2.34
CA ILE A 406 -23.38 -55.46 -3.17
C ILE A 406 -23.54 -54.17 -2.35
N ASN A 407 -24.12 -54.24 -1.16
CA ASN A 407 -24.31 -53.06 -0.31
C ASN A 407 -22.98 -52.45 0.13
N TYR A 408 -22.03 -53.27 0.56
CA TYR A 408 -20.69 -52.80 0.92
C TYR A 408 -19.99 -52.07 -0.24
N ARG A 409 -20.10 -52.59 -1.48
CA ARG A 409 -19.54 -51.92 -2.66
C ARG A 409 -20.28 -50.63 -2.99
N LEU A 410 -21.60 -50.62 -2.90
CA LEU A 410 -22.39 -49.40 -3.10
C LEU A 410 -21.95 -48.31 -2.11
N ASP A 411 -21.90 -48.63 -0.82
CA ASP A 411 -21.48 -47.71 0.23
C ASP A 411 -20.07 -47.17 -0.02
N ARG A 412 -19.11 -48.03 -0.39
CA ARG A 412 -17.75 -47.59 -0.75
C ARG A 412 -17.71 -46.70 -1.98
N THR A 413 -18.50 -47.04 -3.00
CA THR A 413 -18.55 -46.24 -4.24
C THR A 413 -19.11 -44.85 -3.96
N LEU A 414 -20.17 -44.75 -3.15
CA LEU A 414 -20.74 -43.48 -2.72
C LEU A 414 -19.78 -42.70 -1.82
N PHE A 415 -19.06 -43.39 -0.93
CA PHE A 415 -18.02 -42.78 -0.10
C PHE A 415 -16.93 -42.12 -0.96
N TYR A 416 -16.33 -42.86 -1.90
CA TYR A 416 -15.30 -42.32 -2.79
C TYR A 416 -15.84 -41.21 -3.69
N ALA A 417 -17.09 -41.33 -4.17
CA ALA A 417 -17.76 -40.27 -4.92
C ALA A 417 -17.87 -38.97 -4.09
N ASN A 418 -18.21 -39.07 -2.80
CA ASN A 418 -18.29 -37.90 -1.92
C ASN A 418 -16.90 -37.35 -1.57
N SER A 419 -15.90 -38.21 -1.40
CA SER A 419 -14.52 -37.82 -1.10
C SER A 419 -13.82 -37.07 -2.24
N VAL A 420 -14.16 -37.38 -3.50
CA VAL A 420 -13.60 -36.68 -4.68
C VAL A 420 -14.35 -35.39 -5.04
N SER A 421 -15.53 -35.17 -4.46
CA SER A 421 -16.36 -33.98 -4.69
C SER A 421 -15.55 -32.69 -4.48
N GLY A 422 -15.53 -31.79 -5.45
CA GLY A 422 -15.00 -30.43 -5.27
C GLY A 422 -15.99 -29.53 -4.54
N LEU A 423 -17.28 -29.90 -4.51
CA LEU A 423 -18.28 -29.19 -3.74
C LEU A 423 -18.00 -29.34 -2.24
N LYS A 424 -17.75 -28.20 -1.58
CA LYS A 424 -17.61 -28.09 -0.14
C LYS A 424 -18.96 -28.26 0.55
N GLN A 425 -20.04 -27.73 -0.06
CA GLN A 425 -21.43 -28.02 0.31
C GLN A 425 -22.18 -28.57 -0.87
N VAL A 426 -22.94 -29.65 -0.68
CA VAL A 426 -23.86 -30.16 -1.71
C VAL A 426 -25.26 -29.64 -1.38
N SER A 427 -25.86 -28.93 -2.33
CA SER A 427 -27.27 -28.48 -2.25
C SER A 427 -28.21 -29.42 -2.97
N GLY A 428 -27.71 -30.20 -3.93
CA GLY A 428 -28.52 -31.11 -4.72
C GLY A 428 -27.69 -32.22 -5.32
N ASN A 429 -28.25 -33.42 -5.43
CA ASN A 429 -27.60 -34.56 -6.10
C ASN A 429 -28.66 -35.47 -6.72
N MET A 430 -28.38 -35.94 -7.93
CA MET A 430 -29.16 -36.95 -8.63
C MET A 430 -28.22 -38.04 -9.11
N THR A 431 -28.58 -39.29 -8.85
CA THR A 431 -27.86 -40.47 -9.33
C THR A 431 -28.61 -41.12 -10.49
N PHE A 432 -27.94 -41.34 -11.62
CA PHE A 432 -28.50 -42.13 -12.72
C PHE A 432 -28.54 -43.62 -12.38
N LYS A 433 -29.45 -44.39 -13.00
CA LYS A 433 -29.62 -45.82 -12.72
C LYS A 433 -28.28 -46.54 -12.89
N SER A 434 -27.73 -47.00 -11.77
CA SER A 434 -26.43 -47.67 -11.70
C SER A 434 -26.58 -49.19 -11.66
N LYS A 435 -25.52 -49.93 -12.01
CA LYS A 435 -25.47 -51.40 -11.83
C LYS A 435 -24.36 -51.76 -10.85
N ILE A 436 -24.73 -52.44 -9.78
CA ILE A 436 -23.82 -52.92 -8.73
C ILE A 436 -23.86 -54.44 -8.70
N THR A 437 -22.70 -55.06 -8.70
CA THR A 437 -22.51 -56.52 -8.58
C THR A 437 -21.63 -56.83 -7.36
N PRO A 438 -21.48 -58.10 -6.95
CA PRO A 438 -20.55 -58.49 -5.90
C PRO A 438 -19.07 -58.19 -6.18
N VAL A 439 -18.69 -57.90 -7.43
CA VAL A 439 -17.30 -57.66 -7.84
C VAL A 439 -17.03 -56.29 -8.47
N SER A 440 -18.07 -55.56 -8.86
CA SER A 440 -17.96 -54.26 -9.51
C SER A 440 -19.11 -53.32 -9.18
N SER A 441 -18.86 -52.03 -9.32
CA SER A 441 -19.86 -50.97 -9.15
C SER A 441 -19.56 -49.81 -10.10
N ASN A 442 -20.60 -49.10 -10.48
CA ASN A 442 -20.50 -47.89 -11.29
C ASN A 442 -21.69 -46.98 -10.94
N VAL A 443 -21.41 -45.76 -10.49
CA VAL A 443 -22.36 -44.73 -10.09
C VAL A 443 -21.98 -43.42 -10.77
N VAL A 444 -22.95 -42.82 -11.48
CA VAL A 444 -22.83 -41.49 -12.09
C VAL A 444 -23.81 -40.55 -11.38
N GLN A 445 -23.32 -39.37 -10.99
CA GLN A 445 -24.04 -38.38 -10.23
C GLN A 445 -23.91 -36.99 -10.86
N VAL A 446 -25.00 -36.22 -10.85
CA VAL A 446 -24.98 -34.77 -11.09
C VAL A 446 -25.27 -34.09 -9.77
N ARG A 447 -24.45 -33.12 -9.40
CA ARG A 447 -24.51 -32.42 -8.13
C ARG A 447 -24.51 -30.92 -8.34
N THR A 448 -25.15 -30.21 -7.43
CA THR A 448 -25.08 -28.75 -7.30
C THR A 448 -24.69 -28.38 -5.88
N GLY A 449 -24.09 -27.20 -5.73
CA GLY A 449 -23.78 -26.67 -4.42
C GLY A 449 -22.75 -25.57 -4.45
N LEU A 450 -21.82 -25.61 -3.49
CA LEU A 450 -20.83 -24.57 -3.27
C LEU A 450 -19.41 -25.12 -3.41
N TYR A 451 -18.66 -24.53 -4.33
CA TYR A 451 -17.23 -24.72 -4.50
C TYR A 451 -16.46 -23.69 -3.67
N ARG A 452 -15.45 -24.13 -2.91
CA ARG A 452 -14.66 -23.24 -2.03
C ARG A 452 -13.39 -22.78 -2.74
N ARG A 453 -13.14 -21.47 -2.79
CA ARG A 453 -11.93 -20.86 -3.36
C ARG A 453 -11.17 -20.01 -2.36
N GLY A 454 -9.87 -20.28 -2.17
CA GLY A 454 -8.98 -19.44 -1.34
C GLY A 454 -8.42 -18.24 -2.12
N LEU A 455 -8.54 -17.01 -1.62
CA LEU A 455 -8.21 -15.80 -2.36
C LEU A 455 -7.57 -14.72 -1.47
N GLN A 456 -6.79 -13.85 -2.11
CA GLN A 456 -6.18 -12.66 -1.51
C GLN A 456 -6.48 -11.45 -2.41
N PHE A 457 -7.32 -10.54 -1.91
CA PHE A 457 -7.77 -9.36 -2.66
C PHE A 457 -7.12 -8.12 -2.08
N PHE A 458 -6.69 -7.20 -2.96
CA PHE A 458 -6.02 -5.97 -2.58
C PHE A 458 -6.64 -4.77 -3.32
N HIS A 459 -7.06 -3.78 -2.54
CA HIS A 459 -7.59 -2.52 -3.04
C HIS A 459 -6.79 -1.35 -2.48
N LYS A 460 -6.20 -0.56 -3.36
CA LYS A 460 -5.61 0.74 -3.02
C LYS A 460 -6.46 1.85 -3.60
N LYS A 461 -6.96 2.74 -2.75
CA LYS A 461 -7.56 4.01 -3.14
C LYS A 461 -6.69 5.15 -2.63
N SER A 462 -6.17 5.96 -3.54
CA SER A 462 -5.39 7.15 -3.20
C SER A 462 -6.23 8.39 -3.48
N SER A 463 -6.26 9.35 -2.56
CA SER A 463 -6.79 10.69 -2.86
C SER A 463 -5.84 11.42 -3.82
N PRO A 464 -6.26 12.52 -4.47
CA PRO A 464 -5.32 13.48 -5.02
C PRO A 464 -4.36 13.99 -3.94
N PHE A 465 -3.19 14.51 -4.36
CA PHE A 465 -2.32 15.25 -3.46
C PHE A 465 -2.99 16.55 -3.05
N ILE A 466 -3.02 16.81 -1.75
CA ILE A 466 -3.34 18.10 -1.18
C ILE A 466 -2.03 18.88 -1.17
N GLU A 467 -2.00 19.91 -2.01
CA GLU A 467 -0.83 20.76 -2.20
C GLU A 467 -0.51 21.50 -0.89
N GLY A 468 0.73 21.38 -0.41
CA GLY A 468 1.20 22.08 0.78
C GLY A 468 1.64 23.51 0.47
N SER A 469 1.73 24.33 1.51
CA SER A 469 2.33 25.67 1.42
C SER A 469 3.82 25.56 1.08
N THR A 470 4.29 26.42 0.17
CA THR A 470 5.72 26.60 -0.06
C THR A 470 6.25 27.64 0.93
N PHE A 471 7.46 27.47 1.43
CA PHE A 471 8.10 28.44 2.31
C PHE A 471 9.61 28.45 2.12
N PHE A 472 10.28 29.52 2.55
CA PHE A 472 11.75 29.55 2.61
C PHE A 472 12.24 28.61 3.70
N SER A 473 12.90 27.52 3.33
CA SER A 473 13.45 26.56 4.29
C SER A 473 14.87 26.87 4.70
N LYS A 474 15.62 27.61 3.87
CA LYS A 474 16.97 28.05 4.18
C LYS A 474 17.34 29.32 3.44
N LEU A 475 17.84 30.31 4.16
CA LEU A 475 18.33 31.56 3.57
C LEU A 475 19.77 31.82 4.02
N ARG A 476 20.67 31.99 3.06
CA ARG A 476 22.05 32.45 3.27
C ARG A 476 22.29 33.57 2.30
N LEU A 477 22.10 34.79 2.77
CA LEU A 477 22.06 35.98 1.92
C LEU A 477 23.09 37.01 2.38
N SER A 478 23.65 37.72 1.42
CA SER A 478 24.58 38.83 1.63
C SER A 478 23.87 40.19 1.52
N ASN A 479 22.53 40.25 1.63
CA ASN A 479 21.71 41.46 1.45
C ASN A 479 22.12 42.65 2.32
N LYS A 480 22.67 42.38 3.51
CA LYS A 480 23.15 43.39 4.45
C LYS A 480 24.61 43.80 4.23
N ASP A 481 25.42 42.95 3.61
CA ASP A 481 26.88 43.11 3.55
C ASP A 481 27.39 43.43 2.13
N PHE A 482 26.74 42.87 1.11
CA PHE A 482 27.07 43.09 -0.30
C PHE A 482 26.61 44.48 -0.72
N GLY A 483 27.53 45.28 -1.25
CA GLY A 483 27.26 46.61 -1.76
C GLY A 483 27.46 47.73 -0.73
N ILE A 484 26.84 48.87 -1.06
CA ILE A 484 27.29 50.24 -0.77
C ILE A 484 28.80 50.38 -1.00
N LEU A 485 29.20 50.43 -2.27
CA LEU A 485 30.49 50.94 -2.69
C LEU A 485 30.61 52.39 -2.19
N SER A 486 31.66 52.66 -1.42
CA SER A 486 31.88 53.96 -0.80
C SER A 486 32.81 54.81 -1.64
N PHE A 487 32.41 56.06 -1.87
CA PHE A 487 33.13 57.06 -2.64
C PHE A 487 33.31 58.34 -1.82
N ILE A 488 34.46 58.99 -1.96
CA ILE A 488 34.73 60.34 -1.46
C ILE A 488 34.96 61.25 -2.66
N GLY A 489 34.27 62.38 -2.70
CA GLY A 489 34.50 63.40 -3.72
C GLY A 489 35.89 64.03 -3.58
N THR A 490 36.62 64.14 -4.69
CA THR A 490 37.83 64.97 -4.83
C THR A 490 37.63 66.00 -5.92
N GLN A 491 38.34 67.13 -5.85
CA GLN A 491 38.21 68.21 -6.82
C GLN A 491 39.32 68.17 -7.86
N LEU A 492 38.96 68.30 -9.14
CA LEU A 492 39.89 68.47 -10.25
C LEU A 492 39.62 69.80 -10.99
N PRO A 493 40.64 70.59 -11.35
CA PRO A 493 40.47 71.81 -12.13
C PRO A 493 39.82 71.53 -13.50
N SER A 494 38.76 72.27 -13.84
CA SER A 494 37.95 72.05 -15.05
C SER A 494 38.72 72.28 -16.37
N ARG A 495 39.90 72.94 -16.35
CA ARG A 495 40.78 73.08 -17.53
C ARG A 495 41.40 71.78 -18.03
N LYS A 496 41.25 70.68 -17.28
CA LYS A 496 41.73 69.33 -17.65
C LYS A 496 40.58 68.36 -17.94
N THR A 497 39.33 68.84 -17.99
CA THR A 497 38.15 68.03 -18.32
C THR A 497 37.31 68.72 -19.40
N ALA A 498 36.51 67.96 -20.15
CA ALA A 498 35.81 68.45 -21.34
C ALA A 498 34.33 68.75 -21.04
N VAL A 499 34.02 69.84 -20.33
CA VAL A 499 32.62 70.28 -20.07
C VAL A 499 32.49 71.81 -20.04
N THR A 500 31.37 72.35 -20.59
CA THR A 500 31.00 73.78 -20.71
C THR A 500 30.22 74.35 -19.50
N PRO A 501 30.29 75.67 -19.19
CA PRO A 501 29.88 76.25 -17.88
C PRO A 501 28.39 76.66 -17.72
N ILE A 502 28.02 76.95 -16.46
CA ILE A 502 26.68 77.16 -15.85
C ILE A 502 26.25 78.65 -15.84
N ASN A 503 24.95 78.95 -15.65
CA ASN A 503 24.26 80.25 -15.76
C ASN A 503 24.27 81.19 -14.52
N GLU A 504 25.14 80.96 -13.52
CA GLU A 504 25.33 81.84 -12.36
C GLU A 504 26.81 82.22 -12.21
N SER A 505 27.11 83.49 -11.90
CA SER A 505 28.49 83.96 -11.65
C SER A 505 28.55 84.68 -10.30
N ALA A 506 29.45 84.24 -9.43
CA ALA A 506 29.78 84.96 -8.21
C ALA A 506 31.29 85.01 -8.07
N SER A 507 31.79 86.17 -7.64
CA SER A 507 33.21 86.38 -7.33
C SER A 507 33.35 86.81 -5.88
N ALA A 508 34.37 86.31 -5.18
CA ALA A 508 34.84 86.89 -3.92
C ALA A 508 36.36 87.07 -3.97
N GLU A 509 36.90 88.06 -3.28
CA GLU A 509 38.34 88.30 -3.20
C GLU A 509 38.74 88.42 -1.74
N ILE A 510 39.67 87.57 -1.31
CA ILE A 510 40.24 87.55 0.02
C ILE A 510 41.70 87.99 -0.07
N ILE A 511 42.05 89.05 0.65
CA ILE A 511 43.38 89.62 0.74
C ILE A 511 43.95 89.24 2.10
N LEU A 512 45.06 88.51 2.08
CA LEU A 512 45.87 88.11 3.21
C LEU A 512 47.13 88.99 3.24
N GLN A 513 47.20 89.94 4.16
CA GLN A 513 48.32 90.86 4.30
C GLN A 513 49.29 90.35 5.37
N HIS A 514 50.56 90.18 5.01
CA HIS A 514 51.62 89.76 5.92
C HIS A 514 52.20 90.98 6.65
N PRO A 515 52.67 90.86 7.91
CA PRO A 515 53.25 91.97 8.66
C PRO A 515 54.44 92.69 8.00
N ASN A 516 55.09 92.08 7.01
CA ASN A 516 56.21 92.66 6.25
C ASN A 516 55.78 93.46 5.01
N GLY A 517 54.47 93.69 4.81
CA GLY A 517 53.94 94.48 3.69
C GLY A 517 53.68 93.71 2.40
N LYS A 518 53.83 92.36 2.39
CA LYS A 518 53.41 91.52 1.26
C LYS A 518 51.92 91.18 1.35
N ASN A 519 51.23 91.27 0.21
CA ASN A 519 49.80 90.93 0.10
C ASN A 519 49.64 89.63 -0.70
N PHE A 520 48.81 88.72 -0.21
CA PHE A 520 48.44 87.50 -0.89
C PHE A 520 46.96 87.57 -1.23
N VAL A 521 46.59 87.52 -2.51
CA VAL A 521 45.21 87.74 -2.97
C VAL A 521 44.63 86.44 -3.51
N GLN A 522 43.53 85.95 -2.94
CA GLN A 522 42.80 84.78 -3.41
C GLN A 522 41.45 85.21 -3.98
N GLN A 523 41.21 84.88 -5.25
CA GLN A 523 39.93 85.13 -5.92
C GLN A 523 39.11 83.85 -5.99
N PHE A 524 37.87 83.90 -5.54
CA PHE A 524 36.88 82.84 -5.59
C PHE A 524 35.95 83.06 -6.77
N ASP A 525 36.17 82.35 -7.87
CA ASP A 525 35.29 82.32 -9.05
C ASP A 525 34.56 80.96 -9.10
N LEU A 526 33.24 80.97 -9.25
CA LEU A 526 32.36 79.78 -9.18
C LEU A 526 32.52 78.82 -10.39
N ALA A 527 33.44 79.10 -11.32
CA ALA A 527 33.52 78.46 -12.64
C ALA A 527 34.65 77.42 -12.86
N GLU A 528 35.53 77.13 -11.88
CA GLU A 528 36.82 76.44 -12.19
C GLU A 528 37.10 75.05 -11.53
N ALA A 529 36.13 74.37 -10.91
CA ALA A 529 36.37 73.03 -10.31
C ALA A 529 35.26 72.01 -10.60
N GLU A 530 35.64 70.79 -11.04
CA GLU A 530 34.75 69.62 -11.12
C GLU A 530 35.04 68.64 -9.97
N VAL A 531 34.03 67.87 -9.56
CA VAL A 531 34.16 66.87 -8.49
C VAL A 531 34.11 65.46 -9.09
N VAL A 532 35.07 64.62 -8.71
CA VAL A 532 35.20 63.22 -9.15
C VAL A 532 35.19 62.30 -7.92
N PRO A 533 34.44 61.18 -7.94
CA PRO A 533 34.41 60.21 -6.85
C PRO A 533 35.67 59.35 -6.83
N ILE A 534 36.32 59.23 -5.66
CA ILE A 534 37.39 58.27 -5.38
C ILE A 534 36.80 57.12 -4.57
N GLY A 535 36.96 55.88 -5.04
CA GLY A 535 36.49 54.69 -4.32
C GLY A 535 37.31 54.38 -3.06
N ILE A 536 36.62 54.14 -1.93
CA ILE A 536 37.16 53.56 -0.70
C ILE A 536 36.88 52.05 -0.67
N LYS A 537 35.60 51.64 -0.65
CA LYS A 537 35.17 50.25 -0.89
C LYS A 537 34.97 50.09 -2.39
N SER A 538 36.03 49.71 -3.07
CA SER A 538 36.10 49.69 -4.54
C SER A 538 35.67 48.37 -5.16
N SER A 539 35.42 47.30 -4.39
CA SER A 539 34.93 46.03 -4.94
C SER A 539 34.14 45.24 -3.90
N ASP A 540 33.21 44.41 -4.37
CA ASP A 540 32.45 43.50 -3.51
C ASP A 540 31.96 42.25 -4.27
N LEU A 541 31.66 41.19 -3.52
CA LEU A 541 31.24 39.88 -4.02
C LEU A 541 30.10 39.32 -3.15
N ALA A 542 29.08 38.72 -3.79
CA ALA A 542 28.01 38.00 -3.11
C ALA A 542 27.96 36.54 -3.57
N PHE A 543 27.78 35.63 -2.61
CA PHE A 543 27.58 34.19 -2.83
C PHE A 543 26.45 33.68 -1.94
N ASP A 544 25.28 33.54 -2.53
CA ASP A 544 24.03 33.40 -1.80
C ASP A 544 23.32 32.10 -2.12
N ARG A 545 22.43 31.71 -1.21
CA ARG A 545 21.58 30.53 -1.38
C ARG A 545 20.19 30.75 -0.79
N ILE A 546 19.19 30.46 -1.62
CA ILE A 546 17.79 30.36 -1.22
C ILE A 546 17.36 28.91 -1.40
N GLU A 547 16.77 28.30 -0.38
CA GLU A 547 16.09 27.00 -0.48
C GLU A 547 14.61 27.19 -0.14
N ILE A 548 13.76 26.67 -1.01
CA ILE A 548 12.32 26.60 -0.77
C ILE A 548 11.92 25.14 -0.58
N THR A 549 10.92 24.93 0.28
CA THR A 549 10.38 23.60 0.57
C THR A 549 8.87 23.62 0.49
N LYS A 550 8.31 22.53 0.00
CA LYS A 550 6.88 22.27 -0.06
C LYS A 550 6.61 20.84 0.39
N THR A 551 5.59 20.64 1.22
CA THR A 551 5.21 19.29 1.69
C THR A 551 3.77 18.98 1.32
N ASP A 552 3.58 18.16 0.29
CA ASP A 552 2.28 17.70 -0.15
C ASP A 552 1.82 16.50 0.67
N ARG A 553 0.51 16.33 0.80
CA ARG A 553 -0.07 15.22 1.57
C ARG A 553 -1.07 14.43 0.73
N GLN A 554 -1.08 13.12 0.91
CA GLN A 554 -2.01 12.22 0.25
C GLN A 554 -2.54 11.21 1.25
N ASN A 555 -3.85 11.01 1.26
CA ASN A 555 -4.47 9.93 2.03
C ASN A 555 -4.59 8.70 1.14
N ILE A 556 -4.03 7.58 1.59
CA ILE A 556 -4.12 6.31 0.90
C ILE A 556 -4.84 5.32 1.80
N ARG A 557 -5.86 4.67 1.25
CA ARG A 557 -6.61 3.62 1.93
C ARG A 557 -6.31 2.29 1.25
N PHE A 558 -5.73 1.38 2.00
CA PHE A 558 -5.52 -0.01 1.61
C PHE A 558 -6.60 -0.87 2.26
N ARG A 559 -7.28 -1.68 1.45
CA ARG A 559 -8.15 -2.73 1.95
C ARG A 559 -7.68 -4.06 1.43
N THR A 560 -7.54 -5.02 2.32
CA THR A 560 -7.15 -6.39 1.95
C THR A 560 -8.18 -7.37 2.44
N PHE A 561 -8.32 -8.50 1.76
CA PHE A 561 -9.06 -9.65 2.24
C PHE A 561 -8.25 -10.90 1.96
N ASN A 562 -8.10 -11.76 2.95
CA ASN A 562 -7.53 -13.09 2.83
C ASN A 562 -8.58 -14.09 3.31
N GLY A 563 -8.95 -15.07 2.49
CA GLY A 563 -9.93 -16.06 2.91
C GLY A 563 -10.56 -16.87 1.79
N TYR A 564 -11.66 -17.52 2.13
CA TYR A 564 -12.42 -18.43 1.28
C TYR A 564 -13.71 -17.78 0.76
N LEU A 565 -13.92 -17.84 -0.55
CA LEU A 565 -15.21 -17.61 -1.19
C LEU A 565 -15.94 -18.93 -1.40
N TYR A 566 -17.26 -18.90 -1.27
CA TYR A 566 -18.14 -20.04 -1.53
C TYR A 566 -18.99 -19.73 -2.75
N LEU A 567 -18.61 -20.33 -3.88
CA LEU A 567 -19.13 -20.02 -5.20
C LEU A 567 -20.14 -21.08 -5.66
N PRO A 568 -21.27 -20.70 -6.28
CA PRO A 568 -22.18 -21.65 -6.91
C PRO A 568 -21.45 -22.56 -7.89
N ALA A 569 -21.78 -23.85 -7.86
CA ALA A 569 -21.17 -24.82 -8.73
C ALA A 569 -22.11 -25.97 -9.11
N VAL A 570 -21.84 -26.55 -10.28
CA VAL A 570 -22.45 -27.77 -10.81
C VAL A 570 -21.33 -28.77 -11.11
N GLU A 571 -21.51 -30.01 -10.68
CA GLU A 571 -20.50 -31.07 -10.76
C GLU A 571 -21.10 -32.34 -11.34
N ILE A 572 -20.34 -33.05 -12.16
CA ILE A 572 -20.59 -34.43 -12.54
C ILE A 572 -19.56 -35.30 -11.83
N ALA A 573 -20.03 -36.25 -11.02
CA ALA A 573 -19.19 -37.21 -10.33
C ALA A 573 -19.42 -38.61 -10.90
N TYR A 574 -18.34 -39.29 -11.28
CA TYR A 574 -18.31 -40.65 -11.76
C TYR A 574 -17.46 -41.48 -10.81
N SER A 575 -18.00 -42.60 -10.32
CA SER A 575 -17.30 -43.44 -9.34
C SER A 575 -17.65 -44.90 -9.51
N GLY A 576 -16.68 -45.77 -9.28
CA GLY A 576 -16.87 -47.20 -9.43
C GLY A 576 -15.77 -48.02 -8.80
N SER A 577 -15.96 -49.34 -8.87
CA SER A 577 -14.96 -50.30 -8.44
C SER A 577 -14.90 -51.49 -9.39
N SER A 578 -13.72 -52.08 -9.50
CA SER A 578 -13.46 -53.35 -10.15
C SER A 578 -12.51 -54.17 -9.28
N GLY A 579 -13.02 -55.23 -8.63
CA GLY A 579 -12.22 -56.01 -7.68
C GLY A 579 -11.78 -55.17 -6.48
N TYR A 580 -10.47 -54.99 -6.32
CA TYR A 580 -9.82 -54.20 -5.27
C TYR A 580 -9.50 -52.75 -5.69
N PHE A 581 -9.71 -52.42 -6.97
CA PHE A 581 -9.49 -51.09 -7.52
C PHE A 581 -10.77 -50.26 -7.44
N HIS A 582 -10.64 -49.04 -6.92
CA HIS A 582 -11.68 -48.03 -6.81
C HIS A 582 -11.22 -46.81 -7.58
N TYR A 583 -12.11 -46.23 -8.37
CA TYR A 583 -11.84 -45.02 -9.14
C TYR A 583 -13.00 -44.05 -8.98
N SER A 584 -12.66 -42.78 -8.87
CA SER A 584 -13.61 -41.69 -8.71
C SER A 584 -13.06 -40.46 -9.40
N THR A 585 -13.90 -39.76 -10.15
CA THR A 585 -13.59 -38.49 -10.78
C THR A 585 -14.78 -37.56 -10.60
N ALA A 586 -14.51 -36.29 -10.35
CA ALA A 586 -15.51 -35.24 -10.28
C ALA A 586 -15.04 -34.05 -11.11
N THR A 587 -15.87 -33.61 -12.05
CA THR A 587 -15.57 -32.43 -12.87
C THR A 587 -16.73 -31.47 -12.76
N GLY A 588 -16.43 -30.19 -12.52
CA GLY A 588 -17.46 -29.20 -12.31
C GLY A 588 -17.10 -27.81 -12.82
N LEU A 589 -18.13 -26.98 -12.87
CA LEU A 589 -18.09 -25.58 -13.21
C LEU A 589 -18.51 -24.78 -11.98
N TRP A 590 -17.77 -23.74 -11.65
CA TRP A 590 -18.15 -22.76 -10.64
C TRP A 590 -18.21 -21.38 -11.26
N PHE A 591 -19.09 -20.51 -10.76
CA PHE A 591 -19.18 -19.13 -11.22
C PHE A 591 -19.22 -18.16 -10.04
N ASN A 592 -18.74 -16.94 -10.28
CA ASN A 592 -18.71 -15.85 -9.32
C ASN A 592 -19.51 -14.67 -9.88
N THR A 593 -20.55 -14.25 -9.16
CA THR A 593 -21.40 -13.12 -9.59
C THR A 593 -20.64 -11.80 -9.66
N ASN A 594 -19.54 -11.66 -8.92
CA ASN A 594 -18.63 -10.52 -9.02
C ASN A 594 -17.20 -10.92 -8.68
N SER A 595 -16.34 -10.97 -9.68
CA SER A 595 -14.96 -11.43 -9.51
C SER A 595 -14.01 -10.38 -8.92
N ASN A 596 -14.47 -9.15 -8.74
CA ASN A 596 -13.68 -8.05 -8.18
C ASN A 596 -14.02 -7.72 -6.72
N THR A 597 -14.99 -8.43 -6.11
CA THR A 597 -15.40 -8.21 -4.73
C THR A 597 -15.07 -9.38 -3.81
N ALA A 598 -14.73 -9.04 -2.57
CA ALA A 598 -14.57 -9.97 -1.47
C ALA A 598 -15.07 -9.30 -0.18
N PRO A 599 -15.22 -10.03 0.94
CA PRO A 599 -15.59 -9.42 2.22
C PRO A 599 -14.63 -8.27 2.60
N GLY A 600 -15.17 -7.07 2.85
CA GLY A 600 -14.38 -5.87 3.12
C GLY A 600 -13.69 -5.20 1.92
N VAL A 601 -13.69 -5.81 0.73
CA VAL A 601 -13.03 -5.30 -0.49
C VAL A 601 -14.02 -5.21 -1.65
N PHE A 602 -14.34 -3.98 -2.08
CA PHE A 602 -15.34 -3.74 -3.13
C PHE A 602 -14.76 -3.68 -4.56
N TYR A 603 -13.44 -3.57 -4.70
CA TYR A 603 -12.78 -3.49 -6.00
C TYR A 603 -11.33 -3.94 -5.88
N ASN A 604 -10.98 -5.07 -6.48
CA ASN A 604 -9.61 -5.57 -6.52
C ASN A 604 -8.83 -4.90 -7.65
N ASN A 605 -7.88 -4.02 -7.32
CA ASN A 605 -7.08 -3.27 -8.31
C ASN A 605 -5.57 -3.50 -8.21
N MET A 606 -5.11 -4.24 -7.22
CA MET A 606 -3.70 -4.61 -7.07
C MET A 606 -3.49 -6.11 -6.91
N GLY A 607 -4.52 -6.88 -6.56
CA GLY A 607 -4.43 -8.34 -6.43
C GLY A 607 -4.64 -9.07 -7.76
N LEU A 608 -4.42 -10.38 -7.74
CA LEU A 608 -4.76 -11.24 -8.88
C LEU A 608 -6.26 -11.16 -9.15
N SER A 609 -6.63 -10.82 -10.39
CA SER A 609 -8.03 -10.79 -10.81
C SER A 609 -8.60 -12.20 -10.78
N GLU A 610 -9.72 -12.37 -10.09
CA GLU A 610 -10.45 -13.63 -10.14
C GLU A 610 -11.30 -13.66 -11.43
N VAL A 611 -11.53 -14.85 -11.96
CA VAL A 611 -12.42 -15.04 -13.12
C VAL A 611 -13.87 -15.20 -12.67
N ALA A 612 -14.81 -14.82 -13.54
CA ALA A 612 -16.24 -14.98 -13.27
C ALA A 612 -16.74 -16.43 -13.43
N LEU A 613 -16.03 -17.26 -14.20
CA LEU A 613 -16.37 -18.66 -14.46
C LEU A 613 -15.08 -19.48 -14.46
N GLY A 614 -15.09 -20.64 -13.82
CA GLY A 614 -13.98 -21.58 -13.89
C GLY A 614 -14.42 -23.04 -13.85
N ILE A 615 -13.49 -23.90 -14.21
CA ILE A 615 -13.65 -25.34 -14.31
C ILE A 615 -12.70 -25.99 -13.31
N TYR A 616 -13.12 -27.10 -12.71
CA TYR A 616 -12.26 -27.92 -11.87
C TYR A 616 -12.45 -29.40 -12.16
N SER A 617 -11.44 -30.18 -11.84
CA SER A 617 -11.49 -31.64 -11.92
C SER A 617 -10.70 -32.26 -10.78
N ASN A 618 -11.29 -33.24 -10.12
CA ASN A 618 -10.71 -33.99 -9.03
C ASN A 618 -10.74 -35.49 -9.40
N ILE A 619 -9.67 -36.20 -9.10
CA ILE A 619 -9.48 -37.62 -9.42
C ILE A 619 -8.99 -38.33 -8.18
N LEU A 620 -9.58 -39.47 -7.86
CA LEU A 620 -9.17 -40.36 -6.80
C LEU A 620 -9.12 -41.79 -7.32
N LEU A 621 -7.92 -42.36 -7.35
CA LEU A 621 -7.68 -43.77 -7.65
C LEU A 621 -7.19 -44.44 -6.39
N SER A 622 -7.76 -45.59 -6.03
CA SER A 622 -7.35 -46.34 -4.86
C SER A 622 -7.35 -47.83 -5.12
N PHE A 623 -6.25 -48.50 -4.76
CA PHE A 623 -6.18 -49.96 -4.74
C PHE A 623 -6.09 -50.40 -3.29
N GLN A 624 -7.07 -51.16 -2.79
CA GLN A 624 -7.06 -51.66 -1.41
C GLN A 624 -7.28 -53.16 -1.35
N LYS A 625 -6.31 -53.87 -0.76
CA LYS A 625 -6.38 -55.29 -0.45
C LYS A 625 -6.30 -55.51 1.06
N ILE A 626 -7.23 -56.29 1.59
CA ILE A 626 -7.25 -56.71 2.99
C ILE A 626 -7.00 -58.21 3.02
N ASP A 627 -5.99 -58.63 3.76
CA ASP A 627 -5.66 -60.03 4.02
C ASP A 627 -5.94 -60.36 5.49
N VAL A 628 -6.65 -61.47 5.73
CA VAL A 628 -7.04 -61.90 7.07
C VAL A 628 -6.37 -63.24 7.34
N GLN A 629 -5.31 -63.20 8.13
CA GLN A 629 -4.64 -64.40 8.61
C GLN A 629 -5.55 -65.09 9.64
N ARG A 630 -5.78 -66.38 9.46
CA ARG A 630 -6.63 -67.18 10.34
C ARG A 630 -5.82 -68.22 11.09
N ASP A 631 -6.24 -68.54 12.30
CA ASP A 631 -5.66 -69.63 13.09
C ASP A 631 -6.20 -71.01 12.64
N ALA A 632 -5.69 -72.08 13.26
CA ALA A 632 -6.10 -73.46 12.99
C ALA A 632 -7.59 -73.73 13.26
N SER A 633 -8.26 -72.87 14.05
CA SER A 633 -9.71 -72.92 14.33
C SER A 633 -10.53 -72.02 13.39
N ASN A 634 -9.92 -71.52 12.31
CA ASN A 634 -10.50 -70.62 11.32
C ASN A 634 -10.93 -69.24 11.88
N LYS A 635 -10.43 -68.85 13.06
CA LYS A 635 -10.69 -67.52 13.65
C LYS A 635 -9.66 -66.50 13.17
N PRO A 636 -10.05 -65.22 12.98
CA PRO A 636 -9.10 -64.16 12.60
C PRO A 636 -8.00 -63.97 13.66
N LYS A 637 -6.74 -64.15 13.24
CA LYS A 637 -5.54 -63.97 14.07
C LYS A 637 -4.90 -62.60 13.86
N ALA A 638 -4.80 -62.17 12.60
CA ALA A 638 -4.25 -60.89 12.22
C ALA A 638 -4.88 -60.38 10.92
N ILE A 639 -4.87 -59.06 10.74
CA ILE A 639 -5.38 -58.38 9.55
C ILE A 639 -4.25 -57.53 9.00
N THR A 640 -3.95 -57.69 7.71
CA THR A 640 -3.00 -56.85 6.99
C THR A 640 -3.76 -56.10 5.90
N THR A 641 -3.57 -54.79 5.84
CA THR A 641 -4.16 -53.95 4.78
C THR A 641 -3.05 -53.30 3.98
N TYR A 642 -3.19 -53.38 2.66
CA TYR A 642 -2.37 -52.70 1.67
C TYR A 642 -3.29 -51.73 0.93
N ALA A 643 -2.96 -50.43 0.96
CA ALA A 643 -3.74 -49.42 0.26
C ALA A 643 -2.81 -48.46 -0.49
N SER A 644 -2.93 -48.39 -1.82
CA SER A 644 -2.33 -47.32 -2.61
C SER A 644 -3.39 -46.30 -2.98
N SER A 645 -3.06 -45.02 -2.96
CA SER A 645 -3.96 -43.98 -3.43
C SER A 645 -3.24 -42.88 -4.21
N LEU A 646 -3.86 -42.46 -5.30
CA LEU A 646 -3.54 -41.26 -6.05
C LEU A 646 -4.74 -40.32 -5.96
N ASN A 647 -4.53 -39.12 -5.44
CA ASN A 647 -5.51 -38.04 -5.44
C ASN A 647 -4.94 -36.88 -6.25
N ALA A 648 -5.68 -36.36 -7.23
CA ALA A 648 -5.26 -35.20 -8.00
C ALA A 648 -6.41 -34.21 -8.13
N ASN A 649 -6.12 -32.91 -7.97
CA ASN A 649 -7.09 -31.82 -8.10
C ASN A 649 -6.51 -30.77 -9.03
N TRP A 650 -7.32 -30.33 -9.99
CA TRP A 650 -6.98 -29.32 -10.99
C TRP A 650 -8.07 -28.25 -11.05
N ASN A 651 -7.66 -27.01 -11.34
CA ASN A 651 -8.56 -25.88 -11.48
C ASN A 651 -8.07 -24.96 -12.60
N SER A 652 -8.98 -24.49 -13.46
CA SER A 652 -8.67 -23.62 -14.60
C SER A 652 -8.15 -22.24 -14.18
N ALA A 653 -8.58 -21.74 -13.02
CA ALA A 653 -8.08 -20.50 -12.43
C ALA A 653 -7.16 -20.83 -11.25
N SER A 654 -6.01 -21.46 -11.54
CA SER A 654 -5.05 -21.80 -10.49
C SER A 654 -4.43 -20.55 -9.88
N ASN A 655 -4.20 -20.57 -8.56
CA ASN A 655 -3.44 -19.54 -7.85
C ASN A 655 -2.73 -20.17 -6.65
N LYS A 656 -1.92 -19.41 -5.91
CA LYS A 656 -1.16 -19.91 -4.75
C LYS A 656 -2.01 -20.66 -3.70
N ASN A 657 -3.29 -20.30 -3.57
CA ASN A 657 -4.20 -20.91 -2.59
C ASN A 657 -5.11 -22.00 -3.19
N ASN A 658 -5.14 -22.14 -4.51
CA ASN A 658 -5.86 -23.20 -5.23
C ASN A 658 -4.94 -23.75 -6.33
N PRO A 659 -3.80 -24.34 -5.95
CA PRO A 659 -2.86 -24.89 -6.92
C PRO A 659 -3.44 -26.16 -7.56
N PHE A 660 -2.87 -26.56 -8.70
CA PHE A 660 -2.91 -27.96 -9.08
C PHE A 660 -2.22 -28.77 -7.97
N SER A 661 -2.81 -29.88 -7.56
CA SER A 661 -2.21 -30.75 -6.54
C SER A 661 -2.35 -32.22 -6.92
N ALA A 662 -1.31 -33.00 -6.68
CA ALA A 662 -1.33 -34.45 -6.83
C ALA A 662 -0.64 -35.10 -5.63
N LEU A 663 -1.30 -36.09 -5.02
CA LEU A 663 -0.85 -36.82 -3.85
C LEU A 663 -0.83 -38.31 -4.18
N LEU A 664 0.36 -38.91 -4.12
CA LEU A 664 0.55 -40.35 -4.20
C LEU A 664 0.95 -40.86 -2.81
N SER A 665 0.24 -41.86 -2.31
CA SER A 665 0.56 -42.48 -1.02
C SER A 665 0.34 -43.98 -1.04
N TYR A 666 1.07 -44.65 -0.14
CA TYR A 666 0.96 -46.08 0.10
C TYR A 666 0.84 -46.31 1.60
N SER A 667 -0.25 -46.94 2.04
CA SER A 667 -0.49 -47.29 3.43
C SER A 667 -0.37 -48.79 3.62
N TYR A 668 0.49 -49.18 4.56
CA TYR A 668 0.57 -50.53 5.08
C TYR A 668 0.09 -50.51 6.52
N SER A 669 -0.86 -51.39 6.87
CA SER A 669 -1.29 -51.57 8.26
C SER A 669 -1.33 -53.03 8.63
N TYR A 670 -0.82 -53.36 9.81
CA TYR A 670 -0.91 -54.68 10.40
C TYR A 670 -1.58 -54.56 11.77
N GLN A 671 -2.54 -55.44 12.05
CA GLN A 671 -3.26 -55.48 13.32
C GLN A 671 -3.41 -56.92 13.79
N ASN A 672 -3.06 -57.17 15.05
CA ASN A 672 -3.38 -58.42 15.76
C ASN A 672 -4.05 -58.11 17.10
N GLN A 673 -4.20 -59.13 17.97
CA GLN A 673 -4.86 -58.97 19.27
C GLN A 673 -4.06 -58.13 20.29
N ASN A 674 -2.74 -58.01 20.13
CA ASN A 674 -1.84 -57.39 21.11
C ASN A 674 -1.40 -55.99 20.70
N PHE A 675 -1.18 -55.77 19.40
CA PHE A 675 -0.75 -54.49 18.86
C PHE A 675 -1.25 -54.28 17.43
N GLY A 676 -1.25 -53.02 17.02
CA GLY A 676 -1.42 -52.62 15.64
C GLY A 676 -0.39 -51.57 15.26
N PHE A 677 0.04 -51.57 14.02
CA PHE A 677 0.83 -50.48 13.48
C PHE A 677 0.43 -50.17 12.04
N SER A 678 0.57 -48.91 11.65
CA SER A 678 0.44 -48.48 10.27
C SER A 678 1.54 -47.50 9.90
N VAL A 679 1.95 -47.56 8.63
CA VAL A 679 2.95 -46.67 8.04
C VAL A 679 2.44 -46.24 6.69
N THR A 680 2.40 -44.93 6.47
CA THR A 680 1.89 -44.31 5.24
C THR A 680 2.89 -43.29 4.71
N PRO A 681 3.89 -43.71 3.91
CA PRO A 681 4.67 -42.78 3.10
C PRO A 681 3.81 -42.17 1.98
N GLY A 682 4.14 -40.94 1.61
CA GLY A 682 3.58 -40.33 0.43
C GLY A 682 4.39 -39.14 -0.07
N ILE A 683 4.04 -38.73 -1.28
CA ILE A 683 4.59 -37.57 -1.97
C ILE A 683 3.44 -36.75 -2.53
N ALA A 684 3.46 -35.45 -2.25
CA ALA A 684 2.55 -34.47 -2.79
C ALA A 684 3.33 -33.51 -3.70
N PHE A 685 2.72 -33.16 -4.82
CA PHE A 685 3.17 -32.13 -5.73
C PHE A 685 2.09 -31.05 -5.78
N ALA A 686 2.49 -29.79 -5.64
CA ALA A 686 1.61 -28.64 -5.79
C ALA A 686 2.21 -27.64 -6.76
N GLU A 687 1.43 -27.17 -7.72
CA GLU A 687 1.86 -26.23 -8.75
C GLU A 687 0.84 -25.09 -8.93
N SER A 688 1.36 -23.88 -9.00
CA SER A 688 0.64 -22.64 -9.29
C SER A 688 1.49 -21.76 -10.19
N SER A 689 0.91 -20.69 -10.74
CA SER A 689 1.56 -19.77 -11.68
C SER A 689 2.95 -19.26 -11.27
N ASP A 690 3.25 -19.21 -9.97
CA ASP A 690 4.47 -18.60 -9.42
C ASP A 690 5.23 -19.54 -8.47
N ARG A 691 4.78 -20.79 -8.29
CA ARG A 691 5.42 -21.77 -7.39
C ARG A 691 5.08 -23.20 -7.76
N SER A 692 6.11 -24.04 -7.81
CA SER A 692 6.02 -25.50 -7.76
C SER A 692 6.67 -26.02 -6.48
N GLU A 693 6.06 -27.00 -5.83
CA GLU A 693 6.56 -27.56 -4.56
C GLU A 693 6.32 -29.06 -4.48
N TRP A 694 7.33 -29.77 -3.98
CA TRP A 694 7.26 -31.17 -3.63
C TRP A 694 7.29 -31.31 -2.11
N THR A 695 6.33 -32.04 -1.57
CA THR A 695 6.24 -32.36 -0.15
C THR A 695 6.29 -33.87 0.00
N LYS A 696 7.24 -34.37 0.78
CA LYS A 696 7.36 -35.79 1.14
C LYS A 696 6.86 -35.95 2.56
N PHE A 697 6.09 -36.99 2.86
CA PHE A 697 5.65 -37.23 4.23
C PHE A 697 5.65 -38.71 4.58
N ILE A 698 5.72 -38.98 5.87
CA ILE A 698 5.49 -40.29 6.47
C ILE A 698 4.59 -40.11 7.68
N ALA A 699 3.47 -40.83 7.69
CA ALA A 699 2.57 -40.91 8.84
C ALA A 699 2.63 -42.32 9.42
N THR A 700 2.86 -42.44 10.73
CA THR A 700 2.89 -43.71 11.44
C THR A 700 1.92 -43.70 12.60
N GLN A 701 1.29 -44.84 12.85
CA GLN A 701 0.46 -45.06 14.02
C GLN A 701 0.86 -46.38 14.66
N PHE A 702 1.02 -46.41 15.97
CA PHE A 702 1.26 -47.60 16.76
C PHE A 702 0.23 -47.67 17.88
N SER A 703 -0.40 -48.81 18.09
CA SER A 703 -1.36 -49.01 19.16
C SER A 703 -1.13 -50.34 19.88
N LEU A 704 -1.34 -50.34 21.19
CA LEU A 704 -1.26 -51.52 22.05
C LEU A 704 -2.63 -51.88 22.60
N LYS A 705 -2.81 -53.16 22.93
CA LYS A 705 -4.00 -53.65 23.64
C LYS A 705 -4.21 -52.96 25.00
N THR A 706 -3.14 -52.45 25.62
CA THR A 706 -3.20 -51.66 26.86
C THR A 706 -3.93 -50.32 26.69
N GLY A 707 -4.21 -49.91 25.44
CA GLY A 707 -4.86 -48.64 25.14
C GLY A 707 -3.90 -47.50 24.84
N LEU A 708 -2.58 -47.74 24.86
CA LEU A 708 -1.58 -46.78 24.40
C LEU A 708 -1.62 -46.66 22.87
N GLU A 709 -1.66 -45.44 22.37
CA GLU A 709 -1.63 -45.09 20.95
C GLU A 709 -0.62 -43.96 20.71
N CYS A 710 0.33 -44.17 19.81
CA CYS A 710 1.27 -43.17 19.36
C CYS A 710 1.05 -42.89 17.87
N LYS A 711 0.86 -41.62 17.51
CA LYS A 711 0.79 -41.14 16.12
C LYS A 711 1.94 -40.19 15.87
N THR A 712 2.59 -40.35 14.74
CA THR A 712 3.66 -39.46 14.31
C THR A 712 3.44 -39.10 12.85
N THR A 713 3.52 -37.82 12.54
CA THR A 713 3.54 -37.32 11.17
C THR A 713 4.85 -36.55 11.00
N LEU A 714 5.58 -36.85 9.93
CA LEU A 714 6.76 -36.12 9.52
C LEU A 714 6.56 -35.67 8.07
N GLU A 715 6.71 -34.39 7.81
CA GLU A 715 6.48 -33.74 6.52
C GLU A 715 7.71 -32.91 6.16
N LEU A 716 8.29 -33.17 4.99
CA LEU A 716 9.47 -32.50 4.45
C LEU A 716 9.07 -31.75 3.18
N SER A 717 9.10 -30.43 3.25
CA SER A 717 8.82 -29.50 2.15
C SER A 717 9.99 -28.49 2.03
N LYS A 718 9.71 -27.18 1.93
CA LYS A 718 10.71 -26.13 2.22
C LYS A 718 11.14 -26.12 3.68
N GLU A 719 10.24 -26.51 4.56
CA GLU A 719 10.47 -26.65 6.00
C GLU A 719 10.16 -28.09 6.43
N LEU A 720 10.76 -28.52 7.53
CA LEU A 720 10.45 -29.79 8.17
C LEU A 720 9.35 -29.56 9.21
N PHE A 721 8.20 -30.21 9.05
CA PHE A 721 7.14 -30.23 10.05
C PHE A 721 6.99 -31.61 10.66
N PHE A 722 6.81 -31.68 11.97
CA PHE A 722 6.47 -32.91 12.66
C PHE A 722 5.37 -32.69 13.70
N ASP A 723 4.59 -33.74 13.93
CA ASP A 723 3.54 -33.81 14.94
C ASP A 723 3.57 -35.22 15.56
N VAL A 724 3.78 -35.28 16.87
CA VAL A 724 3.81 -36.51 17.66
C VAL A 724 2.72 -36.42 18.72
N ASN A 725 1.80 -37.38 18.70
CA ASN A 725 0.69 -37.49 19.64
C ASN A 725 0.76 -38.86 20.35
N ALA A 726 0.82 -38.86 21.67
CA ALA A 726 0.79 -40.09 22.47
C ALA A 726 -0.41 -40.07 23.41
N LEU A 727 -1.36 -40.98 23.23
CA LEU A 727 -2.62 -41.09 23.95
C LEU A 727 -2.70 -42.41 24.72
N GLN A 728 -3.17 -42.36 25.96
CA GLN A 728 -3.53 -43.54 26.75
C GLN A 728 -5.03 -43.57 26.96
N LYS A 729 -5.66 -44.67 26.55
CA LYS A 729 -7.07 -44.93 26.82
C LYS A 729 -7.26 -45.23 28.31
N ILE A 730 -8.08 -44.43 28.99
CA ILE A 730 -8.40 -44.58 30.42
C ILE A 730 -9.63 -45.46 30.60
N ASN A 731 -10.67 -45.22 29.78
CA ASN A 731 -11.88 -46.03 29.74
C ASN A 731 -12.40 -46.12 28.30
N ARG A 732 -13.61 -46.65 28.08
CA ARG A 732 -14.16 -46.83 26.74
C ARG A 732 -14.27 -45.53 25.93
N ASP A 733 -14.51 -44.42 26.61
CA ASP A 733 -14.89 -43.13 26.04
C ASP A 733 -13.88 -42.01 26.26
N LEU A 734 -12.88 -42.20 27.13
CA LEU A 734 -11.88 -41.19 27.50
C LEU A 734 -10.45 -41.68 27.26
N SER A 735 -9.66 -40.85 26.60
CA SER A 735 -8.21 -40.99 26.43
C SER A 735 -7.52 -39.68 26.80
N ILE A 736 -6.36 -39.78 27.44
CA ILE A 736 -5.55 -38.63 27.86
C ILE A 736 -4.12 -38.86 27.37
N GLY A 737 -3.45 -37.80 26.97
CA GLY A 737 -2.10 -37.90 26.45
C GLY A 737 -1.40 -36.57 26.29
N ALA A 738 -0.28 -36.60 25.58
CA ALA A 738 0.52 -35.44 25.27
C ALA A 738 0.77 -35.32 23.77
N TYR A 739 1.02 -34.10 23.32
CA TYR A 739 1.46 -33.81 21.97
C TYR A 739 2.73 -32.96 21.96
N LEU A 740 3.48 -33.10 20.87
CA LEU A 740 4.63 -32.27 20.54
C LEU A 740 4.63 -32.04 19.02
N LYS A 741 4.60 -30.78 18.61
CA LYS A 741 4.67 -30.36 17.20
C LYS A 741 5.61 -29.17 17.06
N ASN A 742 6.26 -29.01 15.92
CA ASN A 742 7.13 -27.86 15.65
C ASN A 742 6.47 -26.76 14.80
N PHE A 743 5.15 -26.75 14.74
CA PHE A 743 4.38 -25.67 14.13
C PHE A 743 3.14 -25.32 14.95
N SER A 744 2.67 -24.09 14.77
CA SER A 744 1.31 -23.67 15.14
C SER A 744 0.48 -23.42 13.89
N GLU A 745 -0.79 -23.77 13.98
CA GLU A 745 -1.80 -23.37 12.99
C GLU A 745 -2.16 -21.91 13.25
N ILE A 746 -1.87 -21.05 12.29
CA ILE A 746 -2.21 -19.62 12.31
C ILE A 746 -3.23 -19.33 11.21
N ASN A 747 -4.15 -18.42 11.49
CA ASN A 747 -5.13 -17.96 10.52
C ASN A 747 -4.90 -16.48 10.27
N LEU A 748 -4.31 -16.16 9.11
CA LEU A 748 -4.17 -14.78 8.64
C LEU A 748 -5.29 -14.43 7.63
N GLY A 749 -6.46 -15.02 7.85
CA GLY A 749 -7.59 -15.12 6.93
C GLY A 749 -7.63 -16.43 6.12
N LEU A 750 -6.47 -17.06 5.91
CA LEU A 750 -6.34 -18.43 5.38
C LEU A 750 -5.56 -19.28 6.36
N ASP A 751 -5.90 -20.56 6.44
CA ASP A 751 -5.21 -21.51 7.31
C ASP A 751 -3.76 -21.69 6.84
N SER A 752 -2.81 -21.50 7.74
CA SER A 752 -1.39 -21.63 7.47
C SER A 752 -0.65 -22.23 8.66
N ARG A 753 0.54 -22.76 8.42
CA ARG A 753 1.44 -23.23 9.48
C ARG A 753 2.58 -22.24 9.62
N ALA A 754 2.89 -21.87 10.86
CA ALA A 754 4.09 -21.14 11.18
C ALA A 754 4.99 -22.01 12.05
N SER A 755 6.29 -22.03 11.75
CA SER A 755 7.30 -22.67 12.61
C SER A 755 7.17 -22.14 14.04
N ASN A 756 6.88 -23.05 14.97
CA ASN A 756 6.68 -22.76 16.39
C ASN A 756 6.67 -24.09 17.14
N LEU A 757 7.61 -24.31 18.06
CA LEU A 757 7.56 -25.48 18.93
C LEU A 757 6.39 -25.35 19.90
N ASN A 758 5.42 -26.26 19.81
CA ASN A 758 4.23 -26.30 20.66
C ASN A 758 4.06 -27.72 21.24
N TYR A 759 3.80 -27.78 22.53
CA TYR A 759 3.58 -29.02 23.26
C TYR A 759 2.49 -28.84 24.30
N GLY A 760 1.82 -29.94 24.64
CA GLY A 760 0.73 -29.87 25.59
C GLY A 760 0.06 -31.19 25.83
N ILE A 761 -1.15 -31.10 26.40
CA ILE A 761 -2.00 -32.21 26.76
C ILE A 761 -3.11 -32.35 25.73
N ILE A 762 -3.42 -33.59 25.36
CA ILE A 762 -4.61 -33.94 24.58
C ILE A 762 -5.56 -34.69 25.50
N LEU A 763 -6.80 -34.22 25.57
CA LEU A 763 -7.90 -34.94 26.19
C LEU A 763 -8.92 -35.29 25.12
N LYS A 764 -9.19 -36.58 24.95
CA LYS A 764 -10.12 -37.09 23.95
C LYS A 764 -11.24 -37.86 24.64
N HIS A 765 -12.41 -37.24 24.70
CA HIS A 765 -13.68 -37.89 25.00
C HIS A 765 -14.36 -38.33 23.69
N LYS A 766 -15.26 -39.31 23.73
CA LYS A 766 -16.01 -39.84 22.58
C LYS A 766 -16.59 -38.77 21.64
N TYR A 767 -16.97 -37.62 22.19
CA TYR A 767 -17.62 -36.51 21.50
C TYR A 767 -16.81 -35.21 21.49
N LEU A 768 -15.63 -35.18 22.13
CA LEU A 768 -14.88 -33.95 22.37
C LEU A 768 -13.39 -34.21 22.42
N GLU A 769 -12.61 -33.45 21.69
CA GLU A 769 -11.16 -33.42 21.77
C GLU A 769 -10.72 -32.01 22.14
N ALA A 770 -10.00 -31.92 23.26
CA ALA A 770 -9.37 -30.70 23.73
C ALA A 770 -7.86 -30.87 23.63
N GLN A 771 -7.19 -29.94 22.96
CA GLN A 771 -5.75 -29.80 22.97
C GLN A 771 -5.42 -28.52 23.71
N ILE A 772 -4.62 -28.61 24.77
CA ILE A 772 -4.25 -27.45 25.58
C ILE A 772 -2.74 -27.49 25.73
N GLY A 773 -2.06 -26.45 25.29
CA GLY A 773 -0.60 -26.40 25.33
C GLY A 773 -0.04 -24.99 25.34
N THR A 774 1.28 -24.95 25.24
CA THR A 774 2.05 -23.72 25.15
C THR A 774 3.17 -23.93 24.14
N GLY A 775 3.50 -22.86 23.42
CA GLY A 775 4.67 -22.81 22.54
C GLY A 775 5.46 -21.52 22.72
N GLU A 776 6.38 -21.26 21.79
CA GLU A 776 7.22 -20.04 21.80
C GLU A 776 6.39 -18.76 21.76
N LYS A 777 5.20 -18.83 21.12
CA LYS A 777 4.24 -17.72 21.00
C LYS A 777 3.20 -17.65 22.14
N GLY A 778 3.33 -18.50 23.16
CA GLY A 778 2.46 -18.53 24.33
C GLY A 778 1.38 -19.61 24.27
N PHE A 779 0.24 -19.33 24.93
CA PHE A 779 -0.87 -20.26 25.11
C PHE A 779 -1.61 -20.55 23.80
N ASP A 780 -1.88 -21.84 23.56
CA ASP A 780 -2.60 -22.36 22.40
C ASP A 780 -3.54 -23.49 22.86
N ALA A 781 -4.84 -23.31 22.67
CA ALA A 781 -5.83 -24.33 22.98
C ALA A 781 -6.86 -24.48 21.87
N ARG A 782 -7.13 -25.72 21.45
CA ARG A 782 -8.15 -26.05 20.47
C ARG A 782 -9.18 -26.97 21.09
N LEU A 783 -10.45 -26.64 20.90
CA LEU A 783 -11.58 -27.45 21.30
C LEU A 783 -12.36 -27.84 20.04
N GLN A 784 -12.35 -29.12 19.72
CA GLN A 784 -13.09 -29.68 18.60
C GLN A 784 -14.00 -30.81 19.10
N GLY A 785 -15.20 -30.94 18.57
CA GLY A 785 -16.09 -31.99 19.03
C GLY A 785 -17.46 -31.93 18.41
N GLY A 786 -18.23 -32.99 18.65
CA GLY A 786 -19.60 -33.06 18.22
C GLY A 786 -20.45 -33.95 19.12
N VAL A 787 -21.62 -33.45 19.50
CA VAL A 787 -22.57 -34.13 20.39
C VAL A 787 -23.74 -34.66 19.57
N GLN A 788 -24.19 -35.87 19.91
CA GLN A 788 -25.32 -36.54 19.26
C GLN A 788 -26.31 -37.02 20.33
N PHE A 789 -27.61 -36.82 20.10
CA PHE A 789 -28.67 -37.26 21.00
C PHE A 789 -30.01 -37.48 20.28
#